data_AF-F1KSD3-F1
#
_entry.id   AF-F1KSD3-F1
#
_cell.length_a   1.000
_cell.length_b   1.000
_cell.length_c   1.000
_cell.angle_alpha   90.00
_cell.angle_beta   90.00
_cell.angle_gamma   90.00
#
_symmetry.space_group_name_H-M   'P 1'
#
loop_
_entity.id
_entity.type
_entity.pdbx_description
1 polymer ?
#
loop_
_entity_poly.entity_id
_entity_poly.type
_entity_poly.pdbx_seq_one_letter_code
_entity_poly.pdbx_strand_id
1 'polypeptide(L)'
;MVLRELIGRNGAAGEALWNALSERCHKEVHMLRSSNFTRKGPPKQLPTQRPLVEFATDYMQWMSSWYLTTTKKIRDCHLKALFDSLSGVVESDAVFARFILPQLILQGIIEHNAPIITECEAEMKAVMQRALVEDGWPRLAAHVIFSITDCLERYAIHRLTKKIPSDTVLERTSGLLSRVLNERLPDGTLLAVTAAEKCHCAARALRWCEQYAINQDAQGHNIFDKSQYYSLQRIYSELDDLDGILGAFETIKLNSTPTTNECILAFEANGDYSEALPLYQQSSEQKIPLIKCLLRLNQPFVALSTAEAMLQTEEDPAVLEGIHASQMEAAWHLHQWSRLSELIDKHPAPTSWGATNASILCSLKYKDDNSMNARIESARARLVDSLTAMTIEDSDTYAQAYKYITQLHILAEIEEAKETLCSLKGDHLTPERLTSVLNKWQKRSACVMQCTAVLEPIFIIRRGLLHLTESNLAQAPICELLLHSCRMSRLAGHLQIAWAYLVEAKALNVNHFEVAMEEARFLFEKGNQTQAIGILSTLLEERFSAKVQQLQCVIEEKKKQLTSSSAQLRESLRNEPKEEKDNFVKVQLLLADYSLRAGACSFADLYSKYNALPSIADPSEDLYYRVAIFLDNYLYSKNENLVADKVTLILQAYVRVLTQGRTHLFHVMPRMLTIWLDNAQKKVEEVSTTQQKKPNARDVLNVSRNSSNEEKEIREMNAIMRDAFSRLDHYMFYTAFAQLISRITHPNEEVFNTLKNILAELLMEYPHQCLWQSIAVYRSDQKKQQLRFTRCRTVYDIAKRKDRSGQLQILICQYEYAAAAFIKVAEDAYPAGSHSPFSQKYPFIANYFKTGIMDPTVKSHEINGSSKENNVGRIGWKAIRIDV
;
A
#
# COMPACT_ATOMS: atom_id res chain seq x y z
N MET A 1 28.44 -18.53 -41.00
CA MET A 1 27.11 -19.09 -41.37
C MET A 1 26.35 -17.97 -42.07
N VAL A 2 25.71 -18.24 -43.21
CA VAL A 2 24.93 -17.19 -43.88
C VAL A 2 23.62 -17.03 -43.10
N LEU A 3 23.15 -15.82 -42.86
CA LEU A 3 21.78 -15.59 -42.31
C LEU A 3 20.70 -16.27 -43.18
N ARG A 4 21.03 -16.47 -44.47
CA ARG A 4 20.30 -17.23 -45.50
C ARG A 4 20.21 -18.74 -45.24
N GLU A 5 21.13 -19.33 -44.48
CA GLU A 5 21.10 -20.74 -44.07
C GLU A 5 20.21 -20.96 -42.84
N LEU A 6 20.09 -19.94 -41.98
CA LEU A 6 19.28 -19.96 -40.76
C LEU A 6 17.79 -19.69 -40.98
N ILE A 7 17.46 -18.78 -41.90
CA ILE A 7 16.06 -18.43 -42.25
C ILE A 7 15.49 -19.40 -43.33
N GLY A 8 16.31 -20.33 -43.82
CA GLY A 8 15.95 -21.29 -44.85
C GLY A 8 16.09 -20.72 -46.27
N ARG A 9 16.40 -21.60 -47.24
CA ARG A 9 16.41 -21.26 -48.67
C ARG A 9 14.98 -20.98 -49.13
N ASN A 10 14.62 -19.73 -49.40
CA ASN A 10 13.41 -19.29 -50.12
C ASN A 10 12.16 -20.16 -49.89
N GLY A 11 11.84 -20.49 -48.64
CA GLY A 11 10.63 -21.22 -48.27
C GLY A 11 9.61 -20.27 -47.64
N ALA A 12 8.32 -20.55 -47.80
CA ALA A 12 7.22 -19.72 -47.27
C ALA A 12 7.35 -19.45 -45.74
N ALA A 13 7.94 -20.38 -44.98
CA ALA A 13 8.23 -20.19 -43.55
C ALA A 13 9.32 -19.15 -43.26
N GLY A 14 10.34 -19.04 -44.12
CA GLY A 14 11.41 -18.05 -43.99
C GLY A 14 10.95 -16.63 -44.33
N GLU A 15 10.07 -16.49 -45.32
CA GLU A 15 9.42 -15.21 -45.63
C GLU A 15 8.42 -14.78 -44.56
N ALA A 16 7.65 -15.72 -43.99
CA ALA A 16 6.78 -15.42 -42.85
C ALA A 16 7.57 -14.91 -41.64
N LEU A 17 8.72 -15.52 -41.34
CA LEU A 17 9.59 -15.11 -40.23
C LEU A 17 10.29 -13.78 -40.50
N TRP A 18 10.68 -13.53 -41.76
CA TRP A 18 11.19 -12.22 -42.19
C TRP A 18 10.11 -11.15 -42.03
N ASN A 19 8.88 -11.39 -42.51
CA ASN A 19 7.76 -10.46 -42.39
C ASN A 19 7.29 -10.23 -40.94
N ALA A 20 7.64 -11.13 -40.01
CA ALA A 20 7.39 -10.96 -38.58
C ALA A 20 8.38 -10.00 -37.89
N LEU A 21 9.53 -9.71 -38.51
CA LEU A 21 10.50 -8.75 -37.99
C LEU A 21 10.01 -7.31 -38.23
N SER A 22 10.38 -6.40 -37.31
CA SER A 22 10.07 -4.98 -37.47
C SER A 22 10.77 -4.37 -38.70
N GLU A 23 10.17 -3.32 -39.27
CA GLU A 23 10.70 -2.63 -40.46
C GLU A 23 12.11 -2.05 -40.22
N ARG A 24 12.46 -1.72 -38.96
CA ARG A 24 13.80 -1.28 -38.57
C ARG A 24 14.83 -2.42 -38.66
N CYS A 25 14.49 -3.59 -38.14
CA CYS A 25 15.33 -4.79 -38.24
C CYS A 25 15.53 -5.20 -39.71
N HIS A 26 14.51 -5.01 -40.57
CA HIS A 26 14.65 -5.27 -42.01
C HIS A 26 15.77 -4.43 -42.61
N LYS A 27 15.78 -3.11 -42.39
CA LYS A 27 16.77 -2.20 -42.97
C LYS A 27 18.19 -2.51 -42.52
N GLU A 28 18.37 -2.88 -41.25
CA GLU A 28 19.70 -3.20 -40.67
C GLU A 28 20.23 -4.57 -41.10
N VAL A 29 19.37 -5.60 -41.16
CA VAL A 29 19.77 -6.99 -41.43
C VAL A 29 19.76 -7.31 -42.94
N HIS A 30 19.10 -6.51 -43.77
CA HIS A 30 18.99 -6.76 -45.23
C HIS A 30 20.37 -6.91 -45.90
N MET A 31 21.37 -6.10 -45.52
CA MET A 31 22.73 -6.21 -46.06
C MET A 31 23.43 -7.51 -45.66
N LEU A 32 23.15 -8.04 -44.46
CA LEU A 32 23.72 -9.26 -43.89
C LEU A 32 23.19 -10.56 -44.55
N ARG A 33 22.16 -10.46 -45.40
CA ARG A 33 21.61 -11.59 -46.15
C ARG A 33 22.53 -12.06 -47.29
N SER A 34 23.43 -11.18 -47.74
CA SER A 34 24.34 -11.42 -48.88
C SER A 34 25.81 -11.58 -48.50
N SER A 35 26.19 -11.23 -47.26
CA SER A 35 27.57 -11.21 -46.80
C SER A 35 27.91 -12.41 -45.88
N ASN A 36 29.15 -12.88 -45.96
CA ASN A 36 29.68 -13.95 -45.12
C ASN A 36 30.74 -13.40 -44.17
N PHE A 37 30.46 -13.45 -42.87
CA PHE A 37 31.44 -13.15 -41.84
C PHE A 37 31.99 -14.45 -41.24
N THR A 38 33.31 -14.58 -41.25
CA THR A 38 34.02 -15.69 -40.58
C THR A 38 34.96 -15.10 -39.54
N ARG A 39 34.72 -15.42 -38.27
CA ARG A 39 35.63 -15.06 -37.18
C ARG A 39 36.89 -15.93 -37.29
N LYS A 40 38.03 -15.34 -37.64
CA LYS A 40 39.34 -16.01 -37.56
C LYS A 40 40.00 -15.60 -36.25
N GLY A 41 40.15 -16.56 -35.34
CA GLY A 41 40.93 -16.41 -34.11
C GLY A 41 41.51 -17.76 -33.69
N PRO A 42 42.64 -17.79 -32.96
CA PRO A 42 43.16 -19.04 -32.44
C PRO A 42 42.11 -19.71 -31.53
N PRO A 43 41.98 -21.05 -31.55
CA PRO A 43 41.10 -21.73 -30.62
C PRO A 43 41.59 -21.45 -29.21
N LYS A 44 40.79 -20.75 -28.39
CA LYS A 44 41.08 -20.58 -26.96
C LYS A 44 41.24 -21.98 -26.34
N GLN A 45 42.39 -22.21 -25.70
CA GLN A 45 42.61 -23.39 -24.88
C GLN A 45 41.60 -23.35 -23.74
N LEU A 46 40.72 -24.35 -23.68
CA LEU A 46 39.71 -24.41 -22.64
C LEU A 46 40.30 -25.07 -21.40
N PRO A 47 39.93 -24.62 -20.19
CA PRO A 47 40.34 -25.28 -18.96
C PRO A 47 39.86 -26.73 -18.93
N THR A 48 40.77 -27.65 -18.66
CA THR A 48 40.48 -29.10 -18.57
C THR A 48 39.95 -29.49 -17.19
N GLN A 49 40.28 -28.72 -16.15
CA GLN A 49 39.87 -28.96 -14.77
C GLN A 49 38.41 -28.49 -14.53
N ARG A 50 37.69 -29.18 -13.65
CA ARG A 50 36.29 -28.96 -13.30
C ARG A 50 36.18 -29.02 -11.77
N PRO A 51 35.34 -28.18 -11.13
CA PRO A 51 34.42 -27.16 -11.69
C PRO A 51 35.13 -25.87 -12.17
N LEU A 52 34.57 -25.18 -13.16
CA LEU A 52 35.17 -23.99 -13.80
C LEU A 52 35.19 -22.77 -12.87
N VAL A 53 34.24 -22.64 -11.96
CA VAL A 53 34.19 -21.54 -10.98
C VAL A 53 35.46 -21.47 -10.13
N GLU A 54 36.08 -22.59 -9.76
CA GLU A 54 37.27 -22.59 -8.90
C GLU A 54 38.48 -21.92 -9.57
N PHE A 55 38.55 -21.94 -10.90
CA PHE A 55 39.70 -21.47 -11.68
C PHE A 55 39.45 -20.12 -12.37
N ALA A 56 38.23 -19.60 -12.36
CA ALA A 56 37.90 -18.33 -12.97
C ALA A 56 38.23 -17.16 -12.03
N THR A 57 38.81 -16.10 -12.58
CA THR A 57 39.09 -14.86 -11.85
C THR A 57 37.96 -13.85 -11.98
N ASP A 58 37.28 -13.83 -13.13
CA ASP A 58 36.22 -12.86 -13.46
C ASP A 58 34.91 -13.53 -13.88
N TYR A 59 33.78 -12.86 -13.59
CA TYR A 59 32.43 -13.26 -14.02
C TYR A 59 32.32 -13.52 -15.53
N MET A 60 32.84 -12.62 -16.35
CA MET A 60 32.80 -12.74 -17.81
C MET A 60 33.67 -13.89 -18.33
N GLN A 61 34.81 -14.13 -17.68
CA GLN A 61 35.69 -15.24 -18.04
C GLN A 61 35.06 -16.58 -17.67
N TRP A 62 34.41 -16.67 -16.52
CA TRP A 62 33.65 -17.86 -16.11
C TRP A 62 32.52 -18.17 -17.10
N MET A 63 31.63 -17.21 -17.38
CA MET A 63 30.49 -17.42 -18.28
C MET A 63 30.91 -17.81 -19.69
N SER A 64 31.89 -17.10 -20.26
CA SER A 64 32.40 -17.39 -21.61
C SER A 64 33.08 -18.77 -21.67
N SER A 65 33.83 -19.16 -20.64
CA SER A 65 34.46 -20.48 -20.56
C SER A 65 33.43 -21.60 -20.42
N TRP A 66 32.36 -21.38 -19.65
CA TRP A 66 31.28 -22.34 -19.48
C TRP A 66 30.50 -22.52 -20.80
N TYR A 67 30.15 -21.42 -21.47
CA TYR A 67 29.48 -21.44 -22.78
C TYR A 67 30.30 -22.13 -23.87
N LEU A 68 31.59 -21.80 -23.99
CA LEU A 68 32.46 -22.40 -25.01
C LEU A 68 32.68 -23.91 -24.77
N THR A 69 32.76 -24.32 -23.50
CA THR A 69 32.91 -25.73 -23.13
C THR A 69 31.68 -26.55 -23.49
N THR A 70 30.49 -26.03 -23.15
CA THR A 70 29.22 -26.70 -23.40
C THR A 70 28.90 -26.75 -24.89
N THR A 71 29.16 -25.68 -25.63
CA THR A 71 28.98 -25.61 -27.10
C THR A 71 29.75 -26.69 -27.84
N LYS A 72 31.03 -26.93 -27.48
CA LYS A 72 31.84 -27.96 -28.14
C LYS A 72 31.28 -29.38 -28.00
N LYS A 73 30.52 -29.64 -26.95
CA LYS A 73 29.96 -30.96 -26.59
C LYS A 73 28.59 -31.24 -27.22
N ILE A 74 27.99 -30.27 -27.93
CA ILE A 74 26.71 -30.45 -28.63
C ILE A 74 26.86 -31.44 -29.79
N ARG A 75 25.89 -32.34 -29.95
CA ARG A 75 25.89 -33.40 -30.98
C ARG A 75 25.29 -32.93 -32.30
N ASP A 76 24.28 -32.06 -32.27
CA ASP A 76 23.66 -31.53 -33.49
C ASP A 76 24.63 -30.58 -34.22
N CYS A 77 24.97 -30.93 -35.47
CA CYS A 77 25.93 -30.19 -36.28
C CYS A 77 25.44 -28.79 -36.70
N HIS A 78 24.14 -28.60 -36.91
CA HIS A 78 23.57 -27.32 -37.32
C HIS A 78 23.48 -26.34 -36.15
N LEU A 79 23.02 -26.83 -34.99
CA LEU A 79 22.94 -26.03 -33.77
C LEU A 79 24.32 -25.72 -33.21
N LYS A 80 25.27 -26.67 -33.29
CA LYS A 80 26.67 -26.42 -32.93
C LYS A 80 27.27 -25.30 -33.77
N ALA A 81 27.05 -25.30 -35.09
CA ALA A 81 27.52 -24.21 -35.96
C ALA A 81 26.89 -22.85 -35.61
N LEU A 82 25.62 -22.83 -35.19
CA LEU A 82 24.96 -21.63 -34.70
C LEU A 82 25.59 -21.14 -33.39
N PHE A 83 25.68 -21.98 -32.36
CA PHE A 83 26.26 -21.59 -31.07
C PHE A 83 27.74 -21.22 -31.18
N ASP A 84 28.52 -21.91 -32.01
CA ASP A 84 29.92 -21.54 -32.30
C ASP A 84 30.01 -20.14 -32.93
N SER A 85 29.05 -19.75 -33.78
CA SER A 85 29.01 -18.41 -34.36
C SER A 85 28.67 -17.32 -33.35
N LEU A 86 27.86 -17.65 -32.34
CA LEU A 86 27.43 -16.74 -31.27
C LEU A 86 28.50 -16.54 -30.19
N SER A 87 29.54 -17.37 -30.16
CA SER A 87 30.67 -17.27 -29.21
C SER A 87 31.32 -15.87 -29.16
N GLY A 88 31.33 -15.14 -30.28
CA GLY A 88 31.86 -13.77 -30.33
C GLY A 88 31.05 -12.78 -29.52
N VAL A 89 29.72 -12.91 -29.55
CA VAL A 89 28.80 -12.02 -28.84
C VAL A 89 28.81 -12.32 -27.35
N VAL A 90 28.88 -13.61 -26.98
CA VAL A 90 28.94 -14.06 -25.58
C VAL A 90 30.19 -13.55 -24.86
N GLU A 91 31.31 -13.40 -25.55
CA GLU A 91 32.54 -12.84 -24.96
C GLU A 91 32.45 -11.33 -24.72
N SER A 92 31.63 -10.61 -25.49
CA SER A 92 31.51 -9.15 -25.40
C SER A 92 30.34 -8.67 -24.54
N ASP A 93 29.23 -9.42 -24.50
CA ASP A 93 27.98 -9.00 -23.87
C ASP A 93 27.49 -10.02 -22.83
N ALA A 94 27.52 -9.61 -21.57
CA ALA A 94 27.07 -10.38 -20.41
C ALA A 94 25.57 -10.69 -20.45
N VAL A 95 24.75 -9.76 -20.93
CA VAL A 95 23.28 -9.88 -20.94
C VAL A 95 22.88 -10.93 -21.96
N PHE A 96 23.47 -10.88 -23.16
CA PHE A 96 23.26 -11.89 -24.17
C PHE A 96 23.78 -13.26 -23.73
N ALA A 97 24.94 -13.33 -23.08
CA ALA A 97 25.49 -14.57 -22.52
C ALA A 97 24.51 -15.23 -21.54
N ARG A 98 23.90 -14.45 -20.64
CA ARG A 98 22.88 -14.94 -19.69
C ARG A 98 21.63 -15.45 -20.39
N PHE A 99 21.19 -14.80 -21.46
CA PHE A 99 20.00 -15.23 -22.22
C PHE A 99 20.20 -16.56 -22.94
N ILE A 100 21.38 -16.78 -23.54
CA ILE A 100 21.64 -17.94 -24.40
C ILE A 100 22.03 -19.19 -23.60
N LEU A 101 22.65 -19.03 -22.43
CA LEU A 101 23.19 -20.13 -21.62
C LEU A 101 22.12 -21.15 -21.16
N PRO A 102 20.93 -20.76 -20.65
CA PRO A 102 19.86 -21.72 -20.33
C PRO A 102 19.39 -22.52 -21.55
N GLN A 103 19.34 -21.90 -22.73
CA GLN A 103 18.92 -22.57 -23.97
C GLN A 103 19.92 -23.64 -24.41
N LEU A 104 21.21 -23.36 -24.21
CA LEU A 104 22.30 -24.29 -24.48
C LEU A 104 22.21 -25.53 -23.56
N ILE A 105 21.92 -25.31 -22.28
CA ILE A 105 21.75 -26.38 -21.28
C ILE A 105 20.51 -27.23 -21.62
N LEU A 106 19.38 -26.58 -21.96
CA LEU A 106 18.16 -27.25 -22.42
C LEU A 106 18.44 -28.14 -23.64
N GLN A 107 19.21 -27.65 -24.61
CA GLN A 107 19.59 -28.45 -25.79
C GLN A 107 20.43 -29.67 -25.40
N GLY A 108 21.38 -29.52 -24.47
CA GLY A 108 22.14 -30.64 -23.93
C GLY A 108 21.28 -31.71 -23.24
N ILE A 109 20.19 -31.30 -22.58
CA ILE A 109 19.22 -32.22 -21.95
C ILE A 109 18.37 -32.95 -23.00
N ILE A 110 17.93 -32.24 -24.05
CA ILE A 110 17.16 -32.81 -25.16
C ILE A 110 17.97 -33.89 -25.88
N GLU A 111 19.25 -33.62 -26.18
CA GLU A 111 20.17 -34.51 -26.91
C GLU A 111 20.65 -35.74 -26.11
N HIS A 112 20.23 -35.88 -24.85
CA HIS A 112 20.66 -36.94 -23.93
C HIS A 112 22.20 -37.01 -23.80
N ASN A 113 22.82 -35.88 -23.46
CA ASN A 113 24.26 -35.82 -23.26
C ASN A 113 24.62 -35.89 -21.77
N ALA A 114 24.73 -37.10 -21.24
CA ALA A 114 25.07 -37.38 -19.83
C ALA A 114 26.26 -36.55 -19.27
N PRO A 115 27.42 -36.42 -19.95
CA PRO A 115 28.53 -35.62 -19.41
C PRO A 115 28.21 -34.12 -19.29
N ILE A 116 27.39 -33.55 -20.17
CA ILE A 116 26.96 -32.15 -20.04
C ILE A 116 26.08 -31.98 -18.80
N ILE A 117 25.18 -32.95 -18.56
CA ILE A 117 24.25 -32.90 -17.42
C ILE A 117 25.02 -33.04 -16.10
N THR A 118 25.99 -33.96 -16.00
CA THR A 118 26.80 -34.14 -14.79
C THR A 118 27.75 -32.96 -14.55
N GLU A 119 28.34 -32.39 -15.59
CA GLU A 119 29.16 -31.18 -15.46
C GLU A 119 28.32 -29.96 -15.09
N CYS A 120 27.13 -29.82 -15.66
CA CYS A 120 26.19 -28.75 -15.30
C CYS A 120 25.77 -28.87 -13.83
N GLU A 121 25.47 -30.08 -13.36
CA GLU A 121 25.14 -30.33 -11.96
C GLU A 121 26.30 -29.94 -11.04
N ALA A 122 27.51 -30.45 -11.30
CA ALA A 122 28.68 -30.15 -10.48
C ALA A 122 29.04 -28.65 -10.49
N GLU A 123 28.92 -27.99 -11.64
CA GLU A 123 29.18 -26.55 -11.76
C GLU A 123 28.17 -25.75 -10.94
N MET A 124 26.87 -26.02 -11.10
CA MET A 124 25.81 -25.31 -10.37
C MET A 124 26.00 -25.40 -8.85
N LYS A 125 26.37 -26.59 -8.35
CA LYS A 125 26.63 -26.84 -6.92
C LYS A 125 27.86 -26.08 -6.42
N ALA A 126 28.97 -26.15 -7.16
CA ALA A 126 30.21 -25.46 -6.81
C ALA A 126 30.05 -23.94 -6.75
N VAL A 127 29.27 -23.35 -7.68
CA VAL A 127 29.01 -21.90 -7.67
C VAL A 127 28.20 -21.50 -6.44
N MET A 128 27.15 -22.27 -6.10
CA MET A 128 26.33 -22.00 -4.92
C MET A 128 27.16 -22.11 -3.63
N GLN A 129 28.04 -23.11 -3.53
CA GLN A 129 28.95 -23.26 -2.39
C GLN A 129 29.93 -22.08 -2.28
N ARG A 130 30.51 -21.63 -3.40
CA ARG A 130 31.42 -20.48 -3.40
C ARG A 130 30.70 -19.18 -3.04
N ALA A 131 29.47 -19.00 -3.49
CA ALA A 131 28.64 -17.85 -3.16
C ALA A 131 28.27 -17.74 -1.66
N LEU A 132 28.42 -18.82 -0.87
CA LEU A 132 28.25 -18.78 0.58
C LEU A 132 29.45 -18.15 1.31
N VAL A 133 30.65 -18.22 0.72
CA VAL A 133 31.92 -17.84 1.36
C VAL A 133 32.45 -16.50 0.85
N GLU A 134 32.31 -16.24 -0.45
CA GLU A 134 32.90 -15.07 -1.12
C GLU A 134 31.85 -14.07 -1.59
N ASP A 135 32.13 -12.79 -1.32
CA ASP A 135 31.33 -11.65 -1.79
C ASP A 135 31.87 -11.12 -3.12
N GLY A 136 30.96 -10.67 -4.01
CA GLY A 136 31.32 -10.12 -5.32
C GLY A 136 30.82 -10.96 -6.49
N TRP A 137 31.70 -11.24 -7.45
CA TRP A 137 31.33 -11.93 -8.70
C TRP A 137 30.73 -13.34 -8.53
N PRO A 138 31.07 -14.15 -7.51
CA PRO A 138 30.42 -15.45 -7.29
C PRO A 138 28.92 -15.32 -6.99
N ARG A 139 28.48 -14.25 -6.32
CA ARG A 139 27.04 -13.97 -6.11
C ARG A 139 26.33 -13.66 -7.42
N LEU A 140 26.96 -12.88 -8.31
CA LEU A 140 26.44 -12.64 -9.67
C LEU A 140 26.33 -13.95 -10.48
N ALA A 141 27.30 -14.84 -10.35
CA ALA A 141 27.26 -16.17 -10.97
C ALA A 141 26.10 -17.03 -10.40
N ALA A 142 25.83 -16.95 -9.10
CA ALA A 142 24.68 -17.62 -8.48
C ALA A 142 23.33 -17.12 -9.05
N HIS A 143 23.18 -15.81 -9.28
CA HIS A 143 21.98 -15.26 -9.94
C HIS A 143 21.78 -15.81 -11.37
N VAL A 144 22.86 -16.04 -12.13
CA VAL A 144 22.77 -16.70 -13.45
C VAL A 144 22.23 -18.11 -13.30
N ILE A 145 22.70 -18.85 -12.30
CA ILE A 145 22.24 -20.22 -12.03
C ILE A 145 20.78 -20.24 -11.62
N PHE A 146 20.34 -19.30 -10.80
CA PHE A 146 18.93 -19.14 -10.46
C PHE A 146 18.07 -18.87 -11.71
N SER A 147 18.58 -18.08 -12.66
CA SER A 147 17.87 -17.87 -13.93
C SER A 147 17.83 -19.12 -14.82
N ILE A 148 18.87 -19.97 -14.77
CA ILE A 148 18.90 -21.26 -15.45
C ILE A 148 17.87 -22.20 -14.81
N THR A 149 17.82 -22.32 -13.48
CA THR A 149 16.84 -23.18 -12.80
C THR A 149 15.41 -22.73 -13.10
N ASP A 150 15.14 -21.42 -13.05
CA ASP A 150 13.82 -20.86 -13.42
C ASP A 150 13.42 -21.22 -14.86
N CYS A 151 14.36 -21.17 -15.81
CA CYS A 151 14.11 -21.53 -17.20
C CYS A 151 13.79 -23.03 -17.35
N LEU A 152 14.55 -23.88 -16.66
CA LEU A 152 14.33 -25.33 -16.64
C LEU A 152 12.97 -25.70 -16.01
N GLU A 153 12.58 -25.04 -14.93
CA GLU A 153 11.26 -25.22 -14.29
C GLU A 153 10.11 -24.80 -15.22
N ARG A 154 10.19 -23.60 -15.82
CA ARG A 154 9.17 -23.14 -16.79
C ARG A 154 9.03 -24.11 -17.97
N TYR A 155 10.16 -24.64 -18.45
CA TYR A 155 10.16 -25.62 -19.52
C TYR A 155 9.51 -26.94 -19.07
N ALA A 156 9.80 -27.42 -17.85
CA ALA A 156 9.15 -28.60 -17.29
C ALA A 156 7.63 -28.41 -17.15
N ILE A 157 7.17 -27.27 -16.64
CA ILE A 157 5.74 -26.93 -16.53
C ILE A 157 5.08 -26.89 -17.91
N HIS A 158 5.71 -26.26 -18.91
CA HIS A 158 5.18 -26.21 -20.28
C HIS A 158 5.06 -27.59 -20.93
N ARG A 159 5.94 -28.53 -20.58
CA ARG A 159 5.86 -29.92 -21.07
C ARG A 159 4.75 -30.69 -20.35
N LEU A 160 4.58 -30.46 -19.05
CA LEU A 160 3.48 -31.03 -18.26
C LEU A 160 2.10 -30.63 -18.80
N THR A 161 1.89 -29.36 -19.16
CA THR A 161 0.60 -28.88 -19.71
C THR A 161 0.25 -29.53 -21.05
N LYS A 162 1.26 -29.94 -21.83
CA LYS A 162 1.07 -30.63 -23.11
C LYS A 162 0.67 -32.11 -22.97
N LYS A 163 0.71 -32.69 -21.76
CA LYS A 163 0.30 -34.07 -21.46
C LYS A 163 0.86 -35.12 -22.43
N ILE A 164 2.15 -35.01 -22.76
CA ILE A 164 2.83 -35.96 -23.66
C ILE A 164 3.04 -37.29 -22.91
N PRO A 165 2.62 -38.45 -23.45
CA PRO A 165 2.84 -39.74 -22.80
C PRO A 165 4.34 -40.11 -22.80
N SER A 166 4.86 -40.56 -21.66
CA SER A 166 6.27 -41.00 -21.46
C SER A 166 7.32 -39.98 -21.91
N ASP A 167 7.23 -38.75 -21.41
CA ASP A 167 8.19 -37.69 -21.74
C ASP A 167 9.54 -37.87 -21.02
N THR A 168 10.45 -38.60 -21.66
CA THR A 168 11.82 -38.82 -21.13
C THR A 168 12.64 -37.52 -20.98
N VAL A 169 12.27 -36.43 -21.66
CA VAL A 169 12.96 -35.13 -21.51
C VAL A 169 12.47 -34.46 -20.23
N LEU A 170 11.17 -34.54 -19.93
CA LEU A 170 10.60 -34.05 -18.69
C LEU A 170 11.25 -34.74 -17.48
N GLU A 171 11.34 -36.07 -17.50
CA GLU A 171 12.00 -36.86 -16.43
C GLU A 171 13.47 -36.46 -16.22
N ARG A 172 14.19 -36.16 -17.32
CA ARG A 172 15.58 -35.68 -17.24
C ARG A 172 15.67 -34.27 -16.65
N THR A 173 14.78 -33.37 -17.06
CA THR A 173 14.74 -31.99 -16.54
C THR A 173 14.37 -31.96 -15.06
N SER A 174 13.34 -32.71 -14.65
CA SER A 174 12.94 -32.81 -13.24
C SER A 174 13.98 -33.53 -12.40
N GLY A 175 14.64 -34.56 -12.96
CA GLY A 175 15.74 -35.27 -12.30
C GLY A 175 16.99 -34.42 -12.09
N LEU A 176 17.33 -33.51 -13.01
CA LEU A 176 18.43 -32.55 -12.81
C LEU A 176 18.04 -31.52 -11.73
N LEU A 177 16.84 -30.95 -11.83
CA LEU A 177 16.34 -29.97 -10.86
C LEU A 177 16.32 -30.54 -9.45
N SER A 178 15.81 -31.77 -9.26
CA SER A 178 15.77 -32.41 -7.95
C SER A 178 17.16 -32.70 -7.39
N ARG A 179 18.14 -33.10 -8.21
CA ARG A 179 19.52 -33.36 -7.74
C ARG A 179 20.28 -32.10 -7.34
N VAL A 180 20.00 -30.97 -7.99
CA VAL A 180 20.62 -29.68 -7.66
C VAL A 180 19.94 -29.05 -6.45
N LEU A 181 18.60 -29.06 -6.41
CA LEU A 181 17.84 -28.34 -5.39
C LEU A 181 17.69 -29.13 -4.06
N ASN A 182 17.77 -30.47 -4.07
CA ASN A 182 17.73 -31.30 -2.85
C ASN A 182 19.09 -31.50 -2.18
N GLU A 183 20.16 -30.86 -2.64
CA GLU A 183 21.46 -30.99 -1.98
C GLU A 183 21.42 -30.34 -0.59
N ARG A 184 21.70 -31.15 0.43
CA ARG A 184 21.70 -30.73 1.83
C ARG A 184 23.11 -30.44 2.31
N LEU A 185 23.26 -29.33 3.02
CA LEU A 185 24.45 -29.00 3.80
C LEU A 185 24.55 -29.92 5.05
N PRO A 186 25.71 -29.96 5.74
CA PRO A 186 25.89 -30.74 6.97
C PRO A 186 24.85 -30.46 8.06
N ASP A 187 24.30 -29.23 8.06
CA ASP A 187 23.31 -28.76 9.03
C ASP A 187 21.86 -29.16 8.68
N GLY A 188 21.66 -29.91 7.59
CA GLY A 188 20.34 -30.38 7.14
C GLY A 188 19.55 -29.37 6.30
N THR A 189 20.03 -28.14 6.15
CA THR A 189 19.45 -27.09 5.30
C THR A 189 19.80 -27.29 3.83
N LEU A 190 18.95 -26.76 2.93
CA LEU A 190 19.19 -26.84 1.48
C LEU A 190 20.24 -25.83 1.03
N LEU A 191 21.18 -26.28 0.19
CA LEU A 191 22.22 -25.43 -0.41
C LEU A 191 21.61 -24.29 -1.24
N ALA A 192 20.58 -24.59 -2.03
CA ALA A 192 19.93 -23.60 -2.88
C ALA A 192 19.22 -22.49 -2.07
N VAL A 193 18.62 -22.84 -0.93
CA VAL A 193 17.91 -21.88 -0.06
C VAL A 193 18.92 -20.96 0.63
N THR A 194 19.96 -21.52 1.24
CA THR A 194 21.01 -20.74 1.92
C THR A 194 21.78 -19.84 0.94
N ALA A 195 22.08 -20.33 -0.27
CA ALA A 195 22.70 -19.51 -1.31
C ALA A 195 21.77 -18.37 -1.77
N ALA A 196 20.46 -18.63 -1.89
CA ALA A 196 19.48 -17.62 -2.25
C ALA A 196 19.31 -16.54 -1.16
N GLU A 197 19.27 -16.92 0.13
CA GLU A 197 19.28 -15.98 1.27
C GLU A 197 20.51 -15.05 1.22
N LYS A 198 21.71 -15.64 1.05
CA LYS A 198 22.97 -14.87 0.96
C LYS A 198 23.05 -13.95 -0.26
N CYS A 199 22.38 -14.32 -1.36
CA CYS A 199 22.27 -13.49 -2.56
C CYS A 199 21.09 -12.50 -2.50
N HIS A 200 20.42 -12.36 -1.36
CA HIS A 200 19.25 -11.49 -1.18
C HIS A 200 18.06 -11.81 -2.09
N CYS A 201 17.91 -13.07 -2.50
CA CYS A 201 16.81 -13.57 -3.35
C CYS A 201 15.75 -14.29 -2.50
N ALA A 202 15.19 -13.62 -1.49
CA ALA A 202 14.33 -14.25 -0.48
C ALA A 202 13.05 -14.88 -1.07
N ALA A 203 12.50 -14.34 -2.16
CA ALA A 203 11.32 -14.92 -2.82
C ALA A 203 11.63 -16.29 -3.48
N ARG A 204 12.82 -16.45 -4.07
CA ARG A 204 13.28 -17.74 -4.60
C ARG A 204 13.60 -18.71 -3.47
N ALA A 205 14.23 -18.22 -2.40
CA ALA A 205 14.50 -19.00 -1.21
C ALA A 205 13.21 -19.57 -0.63
N LEU A 206 12.16 -18.75 -0.49
CA LEU A 206 10.84 -19.16 0.00
C LEU A 206 10.25 -20.25 -0.87
N ARG A 207 10.18 -20.02 -2.19
CA ARG A 207 9.62 -20.97 -3.14
C ARG A 207 10.33 -22.33 -3.08
N TRP A 208 11.67 -22.33 -3.05
CA TRP A 208 12.43 -23.59 -2.97
C TRP A 208 12.34 -24.25 -1.60
N CYS A 209 12.23 -23.46 -0.52
CA CYS A 209 11.99 -23.98 0.81
C CYS A 209 10.63 -24.71 0.88
N GLU A 210 9.55 -24.09 0.40
CA GLU A 210 8.22 -24.72 0.37
C GLU A 210 8.16 -25.97 -0.51
N GLN A 211 8.83 -25.96 -1.65
CA GLN A 211 8.78 -27.07 -2.61
C GLN A 211 9.67 -28.26 -2.25
N TYR A 212 10.86 -28.01 -1.71
CA TYR A 212 11.90 -29.03 -1.54
C TYR A 212 12.33 -29.25 -0.08
N ALA A 213 12.15 -28.27 0.81
CA ALA A 213 12.51 -28.46 2.21
C ALA A 213 11.42 -29.23 2.95
N ILE A 214 10.15 -28.88 2.75
CA ILE A 214 9.01 -29.51 3.44
C ILE A 214 8.90 -30.97 2.98
N ASN A 215 9.28 -31.90 3.86
CA ASN A 215 9.18 -33.33 3.56
C ASN A 215 7.70 -33.73 3.49
N GLN A 216 7.31 -34.47 2.45
CA GLN A 216 5.96 -35.02 2.31
C GLN A 216 5.96 -36.52 2.62
N ASP A 217 4.97 -36.97 3.37
CA ASP A 217 4.68 -38.39 3.58
C ASP A 217 4.30 -39.08 2.26
N ALA A 218 4.31 -40.41 2.23
CA ALA A 218 3.87 -41.22 1.08
C ALA A 218 2.40 -40.95 0.65
N GLN A 219 1.62 -40.25 1.48
CA GLN A 219 0.24 -39.83 1.22
C GLN A 219 0.14 -38.35 0.76
N GLY A 220 1.25 -37.61 0.69
CA GLY A 220 1.31 -36.20 0.32
C GLY A 220 1.04 -35.21 1.47
N HIS A 221 1.05 -35.67 2.73
CA HIS A 221 0.93 -34.79 3.89
C HIS A 221 2.29 -34.21 4.31
N ASN A 222 2.32 -32.95 4.69
CA ASN A 222 3.55 -32.29 5.13
C ASN A 222 3.98 -32.79 6.52
N ILE A 223 5.22 -33.25 6.65
CA ILE A 223 5.83 -33.68 7.91
C ILE A 223 6.37 -32.44 8.62
N PHE A 224 6.02 -32.25 9.89
CA PHE A 224 6.54 -31.14 10.69
C PHE A 224 8.02 -31.36 11.03
N ASP A 225 8.88 -30.44 10.59
CA ASP A 225 10.28 -30.34 10.99
C ASP A 225 10.59 -28.92 11.49
N LYS A 226 10.95 -28.81 12.76
CA LYS A 226 11.22 -27.54 13.42
C LYS A 226 12.29 -26.71 12.70
N SER A 227 13.34 -27.34 12.18
CA SER A 227 14.44 -26.64 11.50
C SER A 227 13.99 -25.95 10.20
N GLN A 228 13.04 -26.56 9.51
CA GLN A 228 12.48 -26.06 8.25
C GLN A 228 11.55 -24.89 8.50
N TYR A 229 10.67 -24.99 9.50
CA TYR A 229 9.80 -23.89 9.89
C TYR A 229 10.56 -22.69 10.45
N TYR A 230 11.68 -22.91 11.16
CA TYR A 230 12.57 -21.81 11.55
C TYR A 230 13.25 -21.15 10.34
N SER A 231 13.67 -21.95 9.35
CA SER A 231 14.21 -21.42 8.09
C SER A 231 13.16 -20.59 7.33
N LEU A 232 11.90 -21.07 7.27
CA LEU A 232 10.78 -20.31 6.71
C LEU A 232 10.55 -19.00 7.48
N GLN A 233 10.58 -19.04 8.82
CA GLN A 233 10.45 -17.84 9.65
C GLN A 233 11.53 -16.80 9.32
N ARG A 234 12.78 -17.24 9.13
CA ARG A 234 13.90 -16.37 8.71
C ARG A 234 13.68 -15.76 7.32
N ILE A 235 13.24 -16.56 6.35
CA ILE A 235 12.98 -16.09 4.98
C ILE A 235 11.82 -15.09 4.95
N TYR A 236 10.73 -15.33 5.69
CA TYR A 236 9.63 -14.37 5.81
C TYR A 236 10.08 -13.08 6.49
N SER A 237 10.99 -13.15 7.47
CA SER A 237 11.61 -11.96 8.06
C SER A 237 12.46 -11.16 7.06
N GLU A 238 13.09 -11.79 6.07
CA GLU A 238 13.80 -11.08 5.00
C GLU A 238 12.85 -10.45 3.98
N LEU A 239 11.66 -11.03 3.80
CA LEU A 239 10.60 -10.52 2.93
C LEU A 239 9.73 -9.44 3.60
N ASP A 240 9.97 -9.13 4.88
CA ASP A 240 9.14 -8.25 5.71
C ASP A 240 7.65 -8.69 5.73
N ASP A 241 7.38 -10.00 5.65
CA ASP A 241 6.02 -10.58 5.71
C ASP A 241 5.63 -11.00 7.13
N LEU A 242 4.89 -10.12 7.81
CA LEU A 242 4.44 -10.32 9.19
C LEU A 242 3.58 -11.59 9.35
N ASP A 243 2.65 -11.82 8.42
CA ASP A 243 1.68 -12.91 8.53
C ASP A 243 2.38 -14.27 8.37
N GLY A 244 3.35 -14.36 7.46
CA GLY A 244 4.19 -15.54 7.28
C GLY A 244 5.02 -15.88 8.51
N ILE A 245 5.63 -14.87 9.17
CA ILE A 245 6.45 -15.05 10.39
C ILE A 245 5.58 -15.56 11.53
N LEU A 246 4.44 -14.92 11.78
CA LEU A 246 3.53 -15.30 12.86
C LEU A 246 2.88 -16.66 12.60
N GLY A 247 2.52 -16.95 11.35
CA GLY A 247 2.02 -18.25 10.93
C GLY A 247 3.01 -19.37 11.20
N ALA A 248 4.27 -19.20 10.77
CA ALA A 248 5.34 -20.16 11.05
C ALA A 248 5.56 -20.33 12.55
N PHE A 249 5.64 -19.23 13.31
CA PHE A 249 5.83 -19.27 14.76
C PHE A 249 4.70 -20.00 15.50
N GLU A 250 3.44 -19.72 15.18
CA GLU A 250 2.31 -20.40 15.82
C GLU A 250 2.27 -21.90 15.47
N THR A 251 2.65 -22.29 14.25
CA THR A 251 2.78 -23.73 13.92
C THR A 251 3.88 -24.42 14.73
N ILE A 252 5.01 -23.74 14.97
CA ILE A 252 6.09 -24.25 15.82
C ILE A 252 5.60 -24.42 17.25
N LYS A 253 4.90 -23.42 17.79
CA LYS A 253 4.37 -23.38 19.16
C LYS A 253 3.28 -24.42 19.42
N LEU A 254 2.45 -24.73 18.41
CA LEU A 254 1.42 -25.79 18.51
C LEU A 254 2.02 -27.19 18.57
N ASN A 255 3.12 -27.42 17.83
CA ASN A 255 3.70 -28.75 17.66
C ASN A 255 4.93 -29.01 18.54
N SER A 256 5.60 -27.97 19.04
CA SER A 256 6.85 -28.05 19.81
C SER A 256 7.07 -26.86 20.75
N THR A 257 8.04 -26.96 21.66
CA THR A 257 8.46 -25.81 22.46
C THR A 257 9.32 -24.84 21.62
N PRO A 258 8.96 -23.54 21.53
CA PRO A 258 9.70 -22.59 20.72
C PRO A 258 11.08 -22.30 21.35
N THR A 259 12.10 -22.09 20.52
CA THR A 259 13.41 -21.60 20.98
C THR A 259 13.39 -20.10 21.26
N THR A 260 14.35 -19.63 22.04
CA THR A 260 14.54 -18.19 22.31
C THR A 260 14.67 -17.38 21.01
N ASN A 261 15.39 -17.90 20.02
CA ASN A 261 15.61 -17.23 18.73
C ASN A 261 14.31 -17.17 17.88
N GLU A 262 13.49 -18.22 17.89
CA GLU A 262 12.17 -18.22 17.22
C GLU A 262 11.22 -17.19 17.84
N CYS A 263 11.20 -17.11 19.17
CA CYS A 263 10.41 -16.11 19.90
C CYS A 263 10.90 -14.69 19.58
N ILE A 264 12.21 -14.45 19.59
CA ILE A 264 12.81 -13.15 19.25
C ILE A 264 12.35 -12.69 17.87
N LEU A 265 12.45 -13.53 16.84
CA LEU A 265 12.04 -13.17 15.48
C LEU A 265 10.54 -12.81 15.40
N ALA A 266 9.68 -13.54 16.11
CA ALA A 266 8.25 -13.25 16.15
C ALA A 266 7.94 -11.90 16.85
N PHE A 267 8.60 -11.62 17.99
CA PHE A 267 8.43 -10.36 18.70
C PHE A 267 8.99 -9.16 17.91
N GLU A 268 10.12 -9.32 17.21
CA GLU A 268 10.65 -8.28 16.34
C GLU A 268 9.75 -7.97 15.15
N ALA A 269 9.13 -9.00 14.56
CA ALA A 269 8.17 -8.83 13.48
C ALA A 269 6.93 -8.06 13.93
N ASN A 270 6.40 -8.37 15.12
CA ASN A 270 5.27 -7.62 15.71
C ASN A 270 5.67 -6.20 16.15
N GLY A 271 6.98 -5.93 16.28
CA GLY A 271 7.53 -4.68 16.80
C GLY A 271 7.48 -4.55 18.33
N ASP A 272 7.27 -5.66 19.03
CA ASP A 272 7.28 -5.74 20.50
C ASP A 272 8.70 -5.95 21.04
N TYR A 273 9.58 -5.00 20.73
CA TYR A 273 10.99 -5.04 21.10
C TYR A 273 11.21 -5.14 22.63
N SER A 274 10.25 -4.72 23.43
CA SER A 274 10.33 -4.80 24.89
C SER A 274 10.17 -6.23 25.42
N GLU A 275 9.35 -7.04 24.77
CA GLU A 275 9.17 -8.44 25.13
C GLU A 275 10.35 -9.27 24.61
N ALA A 276 10.96 -8.86 23.51
CA ALA A 276 12.20 -9.45 22.99
C ALA A 276 13.42 -9.18 23.88
N LEU A 277 13.51 -8.02 24.55
CA LEU A 277 14.71 -7.60 25.29
C LEU A 277 15.17 -8.59 26.39
N PRO A 278 14.29 -9.12 27.26
CA PRO A 278 14.66 -10.15 28.23
C PRO A 278 15.18 -11.44 27.59
N LEU A 279 14.61 -11.83 26.44
CA LEU A 279 15.03 -13.03 25.71
C LEU A 279 16.43 -12.86 25.12
N TYR A 280 16.73 -11.67 24.62
CA TYR A 280 18.07 -11.33 24.15
C TYR A 280 19.13 -11.39 25.27
N GLN A 281 18.79 -10.97 26.49
CA GLN A 281 19.70 -11.06 27.63
C GLN A 281 19.97 -12.52 28.05
N GLN A 282 19.06 -13.44 27.74
CA GLN A 282 19.23 -14.87 28.01
C GLN A 282 20.04 -15.56 26.89
N SER A 283 19.97 -15.07 25.65
CA SER A 283 20.71 -15.61 24.51
C SER A 283 22.15 -15.09 24.47
N SER A 284 23.14 -15.97 24.56
CA SER A 284 24.56 -15.60 24.40
C SER A 284 24.94 -15.39 22.92
N GLU A 285 24.17 -15.92 21.98
CA GLU A 285 24.55 -16.00 20.55
C GLU A 285 24.23 -14.72 19.75
N GLN A 286 23.23 -13.93 20.15
CA GLN A 286 22.70 -12.81 19.34
C GLN A 286 23.07 -11.43 19.91
N LYS A 287 24.35 -11.07 19.80
CA LYS A 287 24.91 -9.82 20.38
C LYS A 287 24.58 -8.55 19.56
N ILE A 288 24.74 -8.61 18.23
CA ILE A 288 24.46 -7.46 17.34
C ILE A 288 22.96 -7.13 17.28
N PRO A 289 22.03 -8.10 17.12
CA PRO A 289 20.60 -7.83 17.13
C PRO A 289 20.12 -7.19 18.44
N LEU A 290 20.69 -7.56 19.59
CA LEU A 290 20.38 -6.92 20.88
C LEU A 290 20.68 -5.41 20.86
N ILE A 291 21.86 -5.00 20.38
CA ILE A 291 22.21 -3.56 20.31
C ILE A 291 21.25 -2.83 19.35
N LYS A 292 20.91 -3.45 18.21
CA LYS A 292 19.93 -2.89 17.27
C LYS A 292 18.53 -2.78 17.86
N CYS A 293 18.10 -3.77 18.66
CA CYS A 293 16.84 -3.75 19.39
C CYS A 293 16.81 -2.57 20.38
N LEU A 294 17.89 -2.34 21.13
CA LEU A 294 18.03 -1.19 22.03
C LEU A 294 17.98 0.15 21.29
N LEU A 295 18.60 0.23 20.10
CA LEU A 295 18.52 1.42 19.24
C LEU A 295 17.09 1.65 18.73
N ARG A 296 16.37 0.59 18.34
CA ARG A 296 14.95 0.67 17.92
C ARG A 296 14.01 1.08 19.06
N LEU A 297 14.32 0.69 20.30
CA LEU A 297 13.64 1.15 21.51
C LEU A 297 13.93 2.62 21.87
N ASN A 298 14.77 3.30 21.08
CA ASN A 298 15.28 4.64 21.34
C ASN A 298 16.01 4.75 22.69
N GLN A 299 16.85 3.75 23.03
CA GLN A 299 17.71 3.74 24.22
C GLN A 299 19.21 3.72 23.86
N PRO A 300 19.72 4.78 23.22
CA PRO A 300 21.09 4.78 22.68
C PRO A 300 22.17 4.72 23.77
N PHE A 301 21.89 5.21 24.99
CA PHE A 301 22.83 5.12 26.12
C PHE A 301 23.08 3.67 26.54
N VAL A 302 22.01 2.88 26.68
CA VAL A 302 22.10 1.46 27.04
C VAL A 302 22.72 0.67 25.90
N ALA A 303 22.40 1.01 24.65
CA ALA A 303 23.02 0.42 23.46
C ALA A 303 24.54 0.63 23.45
N LEU A 304 25.01 1.83 23.81
CA LEU A 304 26.44 2.14 23.85
C LEU A 304 27.16 1.39 24.97
N SER A 305 26.60 1.35 26.18
CA SER A 305 27.24 0.66 27.32
C SER A 305 27.26 -0.86 27.14
N THR A 306 26.21 -1.43 26.55
CA THR A 306 26.18 -2.86 26.20
C THR A 306 27.19 -3.20 25.11
N ALA A 307 27.34 -2.35 24.09
CA ALA A 307 28.37 -2.50 23.07
C ALA A 307 29.78 -2.47 23.69
N GLU A 308 30.07 -1.55 24.61
CA GLU A 308 31.36 -1.50 25.32
C GLU A 308 31.64 -2.77 26.13
N ALA A 309 30.64 -3.28 26.85
CA ALA A 309 30.78 -4.51 27.64
C ALA A 309 31.04 -5.73 26.73
N MET A 310 30.39 -5.79 25.57
CA MET A 310 30.59 -6.87 24.59
C MET A 310 31.98 -6.81 23.96
N LEU A 311 32.49 -5.62 23.63
CA LEU A 311 33.84 -5.44 23.09
C LEU A 311 34.95 -5.93 24.03
N GLN A 312 34.69 -6.00 25.34
CA GLN A 312 35.64 -6.54 26.32
C GLN A 312 35.63 -8.08 26.37
N THR A 313 34.58 -8.72 25.86
CA THR A 313 34.35 -10.17 25.98
C THR A 313 34.55 -10.90 24.65
N GLU A 314 34.29 -10.25 23.51
CA GLU A 314 34.38 -10.87 22.19
C GLU A 314 35.78 -10.84 21.58
N GLU A 315 36.18 -11.96 20.97
CA GLU A 315 37.44 -12.08 20.22
C GLU A 315 37.22 -12.18 18.69
N ASP A 316 36.00 -12.45 18.23
CA ASP A 316 35.69 -12.68 16.81
C ASP A 316 35.71 -11.39 15.95
N PRO A 317 36.62 -11.26 14.96
CA PRO A 317 36.80 -10.01 14.20
C PRO A 317 35.55 -9.53 13.44
N ALA A 318 34.77 -10.45 12.86
CA ALA A 318 33.58 -10.11 12.10
C ALA A 318 32.43 -9.60 13.00
N VAL A 319 32.31 -10.15 14.21
CA VAL A 319 31.32 -9.71 15.20
C VAL A 319 31.74 -8.36 15.79
N LEU A 320 33.04 -8.18 16.05
CA LEU A 320 33.63 -6.92 16.49
C LEU A 320 33.34 -5.78 15.50
N GLU A 321 33.51 -6.01 14.20
CA GLU A 321 33.19 -5.00 13.18
C GLU A 321 31.70 -4.59 13.22
N GLY A 322 30.80 -5.56 13.37
CA GLY A 322 29.36 -5.29 13.52
C GLY A 322 29.00 -4.55 14.82
N ILE A 323 29.69 -4.83 15.92
CA ILE A 323 29.54 -4.11 17.19
C ILE A 323 30.07 -2.68 17.07
N HIS A 324 31.24 -2.47 16.47
CA HIS A 324 31.78 -1.13 16.22
C HIS A 324 30.85 -0.29 15.35
N ALA A 325 30.27 -0.90 14.30
CA ALA A 325 29.30 -0.21 13.46
C ALA A 325 28.05 0.23 14.25
N SER A 326 27.56 -0.63 15.15
CA SER A 326 26.41 -0.29 16.01
C SER A 326 26.78 0.72 17.11
N GLN A 327 28.03 0.70 17.59
CA GLN A 327 28.58 1.67 18.53
C GLN A 327 28.68 3.07 17.91
N MET A 328 29.08 3.18 16.64
CA MET A 328 29.09 4.44 15.90
C MET A 328 27.69 5.05 15.80
N GLU A 329 26.69 4.22 15.50
CA GLU A 329 25.29 4.64 15.44
C GLU A 329 24.80 5.13 16.82
N ALA A 330 25.06 4.38 17.88
CA ALA A 330 24.70 4.79 19.25
C ALA A 330 25.39 6.10 19.69
N ALA A 331 26.69 6.26 19.37
CA ALA A 331 27.44 7.48 19.68
C ALA A 331 26.90 8.71 18.92
N TRP A 332 26.44 8.52 17.69
CA TRP A 332 25.77 9.55 16.90
C TRP A 332 24.44 9.99 17.53
N HIS A 333 23.59 9.04 17.93
CA HIS A 333 22.32 9.35 18.61
C HIS A 333 22.51 10.09 19.94
N LEU A 334 23.60 9.82 20.66
CA LEU A 334 23.96 10.54 21.89
C LEU A 334 24.68 11.88 21.65
N HIS A 335 24.93 12.25 20.39
CA HIS A 335 25.69 13.44 20.00
C HIS A 335 27.12 13.49 20.57
N GLN A 336 27.75 12.34 20.80
CA GLN A 336 29.14 12.24 21.28
C GLN A 336 30.13 12.30 20.12
N TRP A 337 30.24 13.49 19.49
CA TRP A 337 31.00 13.69 18.25
C TRP A 337 32.51 13.40 18.37
N SER A 338 33.13 13.72 19.51
CA SER A 338 34.56 13.45 19.74
C SER A 338 34.87 11.96 19.69
N ARG A 339 34.08 11.18 20.44
CA ARG A 339 34.18 9.72 20.49
C ARG A 339 33.89 9.09 19.13
N LEU A 340 32.90 9.62 18.41
CA LEU A 340 32.58 9.17 17.07
C LEU A 340 33.75 9.39 16.10
N SER A 341 34.44 10.53 16.17
CA SER A 341 35.65 10.79 15.37
C SER A 341 36.74 9.76 15.64
N GLU A 342 37.03 9.47 16.92
CA GLU A 342 38.04 8.47 17.28
C GLU A 342 37.70 7.06 16.77
N LEU A 343 36.42 6.69 16.78
CA LEU A 343 35.97 5.40 16.25
C LEU A 343 36.08 5.33 14.72
N ILE A 344 35.76 6.42 14.03
CA ILE A 344 35.88 6.52 12.57
C ILE A 344 37.34 6.47 12.12
N ASP A 345 38.25 7.10 12.87
CA ASP A 345 39.69 7.09 12.57
C ASP A 345 40.26 5.67 12.70
N LYS A 346 39.76 4.89 13.66
CA LYS A 346 40.15 3.48 13.86
C LYS A 346 39.50 2.55 12.83
N HIS A 347 38.29 2.86 12.39
CA HIS A 347 37.50 2.02 11.47
C HIS A 347 36.91 2.87 10.33
N PRO A 348 37.70 3.14 9.27
CA PRO A 348 37.32 4.09 8.21
C PRO A 348 36.27 3.55 7.23
N ALA A 349 36.03 2.23 7.19
CA ALA A 349 35.08 1.59 6.29
C ALA A 349 33.84 1.09 7.07
N PRO A 350 32.79 1.91 7.26
CA PRO A 350 31.59 1.49 7.96
C PRO A 350 30.79 0.49 7.12
N THR A 351 30.56 -0.72 7.63
CA THR A 351 29.77 -1.76 6.96
C THR A 351 28.26 -1.53 7.06
N SER A 352 27.78 -0.96 8.17
CA SER A 352 26.35 -0.73 8.40
C SER A 352 25.86 0.63 7.86
N TRP A 353 24.56 0.68 7.53
CA TRP A 353 23.89 1.92 7.11
C TRP A 353 23.94 3.01 8.19
N GLY A 354 23.64 2.66 9.45
CA GLY A 354 23.70 3.58 10.59
C GLY A 354 25.10 4.17 10.81
N ALA A 355 26.14 3.33 10.75
CA ALA A 355 27.53 3.76 10.83
C ALA A 355 27.94 4.66 9.66
N THR A 356 27.44 4.37 8.45
CA THR A 356 27.69 5.20 7.27
C THR A 356 27.09 6.59 7.44
N ASN A 357 25.86 6.70 7.93
CA ASN A 357 25.22 7.98 8.22
C ASN A 357 25.93 8.75 9.34
N ALA A 358 26.28 8.07 10.43
CA ALA A 358 27.06 8.66 11.53
C ALA A 358 28.39 9.23 11.00
N SER A 359 29.07 8.47 10.15
CA SER A 359 30.33 8.85 9.51
C SER A 359 30.20 10.08 8.60
N ILE A 360 29.13 10.17 7.80
CA ILE A 360 28.84 11.33 6.94
C ILE A 360 28.51 12.57 7.79
N LEU A 361 27.67 12.42 8.82
CA LEU A 361 27.27 13.52 9.70
C LEU A 361 28.44 14.03 10.57
N CYS A 362 29.37 13.15 10.94
CA CYS A 362 30.61 13.54 11.61
C CYS A 362 31.48 14.43 10.71
N SER A 363 31.69 14.04 9.44
CA SER A 363 32.42 14.88 8.45
C SER A 363 31.74 16.24 8.24
N LEU A 364 30.40 16.26 8.21
CA LEU A 364 29.62 17.50 8.17
C LEU A 364 29.86 18.40 9.38
N LYS A 365 29.90 17.83 10.60
CA LYS A 365 30.14 18.59 11.84
C LYS A 365 31.51 19.28 11.81
N TYR A 366 32.54 18.56 11.38
CA TYR A 366 33.91 19.08 11.30
C TYR A 366 34.21 19.85 10.02
N LYS A 367 33.19 20.06 9.14
CA LYS A 367 33.29 20.82 7.89
C LYS A 367 34.32 20.25 6.89
N ASP A 368 34.52 18.93 6.89
CA ASP A 368 35.40 18.24 5.95
C ASP A 368 34.61 17.77 4.72
N ASP A 369 34.69 18.57 3.65
CA ASP A 369 33.95 18.35 2.40
C ASP A 369 34.46 17.14 1.61
N ASN A 370 35.78 16.96 1.56
CA ASN A 370 36.40 15.90 0.75
C ASN A 370 36.05 14.52 1.29
N SER A 371 36.19 14.33 2.61
CA SER A 371 35.83 13.07 3.26
C SER A 371 34.33 12.79 3.18
N MET A 372 33.49 13.82 3.28
CA MET A 372 32.05 13.68 3.13
C MET A 372 31.65 13.18 1.74
N ASN A 373 32.12 13.84 0.68
CA ASN A 373 31.77 13.46 -0.69
C ASN A 373 32.27 12.05 -1.03
N ALA A 374 33.50 11.70 -0.62
CA ALA A 374 34.04 10.36 -0.80
C ALA A 374 33.20 9.28 -0.09
N ARG A 375 32.70 9.57 1.13
CA ARG A 375 31.83 8.66 1.88
C ARG A 375 30.45 8.51 1.24
N ILE A 376 29.87 9.58 0.71
CA ILE A 376 28.59 9.53 -0.01
C ILE A 376 28.71 8.76 -1.32
N GLU A 377 29.79 8.98 -2.09
CA GLU A 377 30.07 8.23 -3.32
C GLU A 377 30.25 6.74 -3.03
N SER A 378 30.99 6.39 -1.98
CA SER A 378 31.14 5.00 -1.52
C SER A 378 29.82 4.38 -1.07
N ALA A 379 28.99 5.13 -0.34
CA ALA A 379 27.65 4.68 0.04
C ALA A 379 26.75 4.44 -1.19
N ARG A 380 26.76 5.37 -2.16
CA ARG A 380 26.02 5.23 -3.42
C ARG A 380 26.47 4.03 -4.22
N ALA A 381 27.78 3.79 -4.34
CA ALA A 381 28.32 2.63 -5.05
C ALA A 381 27.76 1.32 -4.47
N ARG A 382 27.81 1.15 -3.14
CA ARG A 382 27.25 -0.03 -2.46
C ARG A 382 25.74 -0.21 -2.67
N LEU A 383 24.98 0.90 -2.67
CA LEU A 383 23.54 0.87 -2.93
C LEU A 383 23.23 0.50 -4.38
N VAL A 384 24.01 1.01 -5.33
CA VAL A 384 23.89 0.67 -6.76
C VAL A 384 24.20 -0.81 -6.96
N ASP A 385 25.28 -1.33 -6.36
CA ASP A 385 25.62 -2.76 -6.46
C ASP A 385 24.47 -3.64 -5.94
N SER A 386 23.90 -3.29 -4.78
CA SER A 386 22.76 -4.00 -4.19
C SER A 386 21.51 -3.91 -5.09
N LEU A 387 21.20 -2.73 -5.64
CA LEU A 387 20.08 -2.55 -6.55
C LEU A 387 20.25 -3.31 -7.87
N THR A 388 21.45 -3.33 -8.45
CA THR A 388 21.71 -4.06 -9.70
C THR A 388 21.50 -5.57 -9.52
N ALA A 389 21.91 -6.13 -8.38
CA ALA A 389 21.64 -7.53 -8.03
C ALA A 389 20.14 -7.85 -8.01
N MET A 390 19.30 -6.90 -7.60
CA MET A 390 17.84 -7.07 -7.57
C MET A 390 17.17 -6.88 -8.93
N THR A 391 17.66 -5.96 -9.78
CA THR A 391 17.10 -5.74 -11.14
C THR A 391 17.24 -6.94 -12.08
N ILE A 392 18.06 -7.91 -11.70
CA ILE A 392 18.20 -9.20 -12.36
C ILE A 392 16.94 -10.07 -12.19
N GLU A 393 16.03 -9.73 -11.27
CA GLU A 393 14.77 -10.41 -10.98
C GLU A 393 13.57 -9.71 -11.66
N ASP A 394 12.91 -10.41 -12.58
CA ASP A 394 11.89 -9.87 -13.51
C ASP A 394 10.49 -9.62 -12.87
N SER A 395 10.32 -9.66 -11.54
CA SER A 395 9.01 -9.43 -10.89
C SER A 395 9.12 -8.65 -9.57
N ASP A 396 8.27 -7.63 -9.41
CA ASP A 396 8.07 -6.78 -8.21
C ASP A 396 9.32 -6.14 -7.59
N THR A 397 10.27 -5.78 -8.44
CA THR A 397 11.56 -5.17 -8.07
C THR A 397 11.39 -3.90 -7.23
N TYR A 398 10.34 -3.10 -7.44
CA TYR A 398 10.17 -1.83 -6.75
C TYR A 398 9.88 -1.97 -5.25
N ALA A 399 9.03 -2.93 -4.85
CA ALA A 399 8.65 -3.09 -3.44
C ALA A 399 9.87 -3.51 -2.60
N GLN A 400 10.64 -4.48 -3.10
CA GLN A 400 11.86 -4.93 -2.44
C GLN A 400 12.98 -3.88 -2.53
N ALA A 401 13.10 -3.16 -3.66
CA ALA A 401 14.10 -2.11 -3.82
C ALA A 401 13.78 -0.85 -2.99
N TYR A 402 12.56 -0.73 -2.46
CA TYR A 402 12.10 0.47 -1.77
C TYR A 402 12.99 0.82 -0.58
N LYS A 403 13.49 -0.17 0.16
CA LYS A 403 14.46 0.03 1.25
C LYS A 403 15.75 0.73 0.79
N TYR A 404 16.24 0.42 -0.40
CA TYR A 404 17.43 1.06 -0.96
C TYR A 404 17.11 2.43 -1.57
N ILE A 405 15.90 2.59 -2.14
CA ILE A 405 15.42 3.88 -2.65
C ILE A 405 15.30 4.90 -1.50
N THR A 406 14.81 4.48 -0.34
CA THR A 406 14.72 5.36 0.84
C THR A 406 16.10 5.73 1.39
N GLN A 407 17.08 4.82 1.31
CA GLN A 407 18.48 5.14 1.63
C GLN A 407 19.09 6.15 0.67
N LEU A 408 18.82 6.03 -0.65
CA LEU A 408 19.23 7.04 -1.64
C LEU A 408 18.56 8.40 -1.40
N HIS A 409 17.28 8.39 -1.02
CA HIS A 409 16.55 9.59 -0.63
C HIS A 409 17.21 10.31 0.54
N ILE A 410 17.62 9.56 1.57
CA ILE A 410 18.36 10.10 2.73
C ILE A 410 19.68 10.76 2.29
N LEU A 411 20.48 10.11 1.43
CA LEU A 411 21.74 10.69 0.95
C LEU A 411 21.51 12.02 0.20
N ALA A 412 20.47 12.07 -0.64
CA ALA A 412 20.11 13.29 -1.35
C ALA A 412 19.65 14.42 -0.39
N GLU A 413 18.93 14.10 0.68
CA GLU A 413 18.56 15.10 1.70
C GLU A 413 19.79 15.61 2.46
N ILE A 414 20.78 14.75 2.76
CA ILE A 414 22.02 15.16 3.43
C ILE A 414 22.83 16.11 2.55
N GLU A 415 22.95 15.84 1.24
CA GLU A 415 23.63 16.74 0.30
C GLU A 415 22.92 18.09 0.14
N GLU A 416 21.59 18.10 0.05
CA GLU A 416 20.84 19.37 -0.03
C GLU A 416 20.96 20.16 1.28
N ALA A 417 20.94 19.48 2.43
CA ALA A 417 21.11 20.10 3.73
C ALA A 417 22.50 20.73 3.93
N LYS A 418 23.55 20.13 3.35
CA LYS A 418 24.90 20.69 3.36
C LYS A 418 24.93 22.10 2.74
N GLU A 419 24.34 22.27 1.57
CA GLU A 419 24.33 23.56 0.86
C GLU A 419 23.46 24.61 1.57
N THR A 420 22.36 24.17 2.19
CA THR A 420 21.31 25.07 2.69
C THR A 420 21.39 25.36 4.20
N LEU A 421 21.71 24.37 5.03
CA LEU A 421 21.72 24.45 6.50
C LEU A 421 23.13 24.57 7.09
N CYS A 422 24.10 23.87 6.52
CA CYS A 422 25.47 23.79 7.04
C CYS A 422 26.47 24.64 6.24
N SER A 423 26.06 25.81 5.74
CA SER A 423 26.91 26.67 4.91
C SER A 423 28.30 26.82 5.54
N LEU A 424 29.30 26.28 4.85
CA LEU A 424 30.70 26.24 5.26
C LEU A 424 31.28 27.66 5.46
N LYS A 425 30.62 28.68 4.92
CA LYS A 425 31.06 30.08 4.89
C LYS A 425 30.75 30.88 6.17
N GLY A 426 30.14 30.26 7.18
CA GLY A 426 29.87 30.93 8.46
C GLY A 426 28.65 31.87 8.47
N ASP A 427 27.78 31.76 7.46
CA ASP A 427 26.48 32.45 7.47
C ASP A 427 25.61 31.91 8.61
N HIS A 428 25.06 32.80 9.43
CA HIS A 428 24.03 32.43 10.41
C HIS A 428 22.77 31.92 9.71
N LEU A 429 22.17 30.87 10.26
CA LEU A 429 20.90 30.32 9.77
C LEU A 429 19.79 31.37 9.89
N THR A 430 19.31 31.87 8.76
CA THR A 430 18.14 32.76 8.70
C THR A 430 16.84 31.95 8.80
N PRO A 431 15.78 32.47 9.44
CA PRO A 431 14.50 31.77 9.57
C PRO A 431 13.87 31.44 8.21
N GLU A 432 14.00 32.32 7.20
CA GLU A 432 13.45 32.10 5.86
C GLU A 432 14.07 30.89 5.14
N ARG A 433 15.40 30.72 5.25
CA ARG A 433 16.10 29.54 4.71
C ARG A 433 15.62 28.26 5.40
N LEU A 434 15.47 28.29 6.72
CA LEU A 434 14.95 27.15 7.49
C LEU A 434 13.52 26.78 7.06
N THR A 435 12.60 27.75 6.98
CA THR A 435 11.22 27.52 6.54
C THR A 435 11.16 26.97 5.11
N SER A 436 12.02 27.46 4.21
CA SER A 436 12.12 26.93 2.83
C SER A 436 12.50 25.45 2.82
N VAL A 437 13.52 25.05 3.60
CA VAL A 437 13.96 23.65 3.72
C VAL A 437 12.87 22.79 4.33
N LEU A 438 12.24 23.23 5.42
CA LEU A 438 11.15 22.51 6.09
C LEU A 438 9.96 22.28 5.14
N ASN A 439 9.59 23.28 4.34
CA ASN A 439 8.53 23.16 3.35
C ASN A 439 8.87 22.14 2.25
N LYS A 440 10.13 22.07 1.81
CA LYS A 440 10.57 21.05 0.85
C LYS A 440 10.52 19.66 1.46
N TRP A 441 11.03 19.49 2.68
CA TRP A 441 10.97 18.22 3.42
C TRP A 441 9.53 17.75 3.66
N GLN A 442 8.60 18.66 3.97
CA GLN A 442 7.18 18.33 4.13
C GLN A 442 6.56 17.85 2.81
N LYS A 443 6.83 18.54 1.69
CA LYS A 443 6.38 18.11 0.36
C LYS A 443 6.93 16.75 -0.04
N ARG A 444 8.21 16.49 0.24
CA ARG A 444 8.84 15.18 -0.01
C ARG A 444 8.21 14.09 0.85
N SER A 445 7.98 14.37 2.13
CA SER A 445 7.37 13.41 3.05
C SER A 445 5.95 13.02 2.63
N ALA A 446 5.19 13.94 2.01
CA ALA A 446 3.87 13.64 1.46
C ALA A 446 3.89 12.67 0.27
N CYS A 447 5.01 12.57 -0.45
CA CYS A 447 5.18 11.63 -1.58
C CYS A 447 5.69 10.25 -1.13
N VAL A 448 6.23 10.13 0.08
CA VAL A 448 6.78 8.88 0.62
C VAL A 448 5.66 8.05 1.26
N MET A 449 5.81 6.72 1.25
CA MET A 449 4.92 5.80 1.97
C MET A 449 4.79 6.21 3.46
N GLN A 450 3.55 6.37 3.93
CA GLN A 450 3.24 6.84 5.29
C GLN A 450 3.33 5.70 6.31
N CYS A 451 4.51 5.12 6.47
CA CYS A 451 4.78 4.08 7.46
C CYS A 451 6.00 4.41 8.33
N THR A 452 5.97 3.90 9.57
CA THR A 452 7.03 4.16 10.56
C THR A 452 8.39 3.64 10.10
N ALA A 453 8.44 2.45 9.47
CA ALA A 453 9.68 1.83 9.01
C ALA A 453 10.45 2.69 7.98
N VAL A 454 9.75 3.53 7.21
CA VAL A 454 10.33 4.34 6.14
C VAL A 454 10.55 5.78 6.58
N LEU A 455 9.57 6.38 7.25
CA LEU A 455 9.64 7.78 7.66
C LEU A 455 10.60 7.99 8.84
N GLU A 456 10.69 7.04 9.76
CA GLU A 456 11.52 7.21 10.95
C GLU A 456 13.02 7.37 10.63
N PRO A 457 13.64 6.53 9.76
CA PRO A 457 15.02 6.77 9.32
C PRO A 457 15.25 8.15 8.70
N ILE A 458 14.28 8.68 7.97
CA ILE A 458 14.34 10.03 7.37
C ILE A 458 14.28 11.09 8.48
N PHE A 459 13.37 10.95 9.45
CA PHE A 459 13.23 11.89 10.55
C PHE A 459 14.46 11.91 11.48
N ILE A 460 15.07 10.75 11.76
CA ILE A 460 16.33 10.67 12.53
C ILE A 460 17.41 11.53 11.88
N ILE A 461 17.59 11.42 10.56
CA ILE A 461 18.60 12.18 9.83
C ILE A 461 18.28 13.67 9.83
N ARG A 462 17.02 14.06 9.61
CA ARG A 462 16.60 15.47 9.68
C ARG A 462 16.85 16.07 11.07
N ARG A 463 16.55 15.34 12.14
CA ARG A 463 16.89 15.74 13.51
C ARG A 463 18.39 15.89 13.68
N GLY A 464 19.18 14.91 13.23
CA GLY A 464 20.64 14.97 13.22
C GLY A 464 21.18 16.22 12.54
N LEU A 465 20.70 16.52 11.32
CA LEU A 465 21.08 17.70 10.55
C LEU A 465 20.70 19.01 11.25
N LEU A 466 19.52 19.07 11.85
CA LEU A 466 19.07 20.25 12.62
C LEU A 466 19.93 20.46 13.88
N HIS A 467 20.28 19.39 14.59
CA HIS A 467 21.18 19.45 15.74
C HIS A 467 22.59 19.95 15.37
N LEU A 468 23.07 19.69 14.15
CA LEU A 468 24.36 20.21 13.68
C LEU A 468 24.41 21.75 13.57
N THR A 469 23.26 22.41 13.38
CA THR A 469 23.19 23.88 13.20
C THR A 469 23.39 24.67 14.50
N GLU A 470 23.32 24.02 15.67
CA GLU A 470 23.48 24.63 17.02
C GLU A 470 22.64 25.90 17.26
N SER A 471 21.56 26.08 16.50
CA SER A 471 20.71 27.27 16.57
C SER A 471 19.45 27.00 17.41
N ASN A 472 19.06 27.96 18.26
CA ASN A 472 17.79 27.86 19.01
C ASN A 472 16.58 27.78 18.07
N LEU A 473 16.70 28.32 16.84
CA LEU A 473 15.67 28.25 15.81
C LEU A 473 15.35 26.81 15.38
N ALA A 474 16.30 25.88 15.52
CA ALA A 474 16.12 24.48 15.15
C ALA A 474 15.36 23.68 16.22
N GLN A 475 15.25 24.15 17.47
CA GLN A 475 14.62 23.40 18.57
C GLN A 475 13.12 23.15 18.35
N ALA A 476 12.38 24.15 17.85
CA ALA A 476 10.95 23.99 17.55
C ALA A 476 10.69 22.94 16.44
N PRO A 477 11.36 23.00 15.26
CA PRO A 477 11.25 21.95 14.25
C PRO A 477 11.70 20.56 14.72
N ILE A 478 12.74 20.45 15.57
CA ILE A 478 13.14 19.16 16.16
C ILE A 478 12.02 18.59 17.03
N CYS A 479 11.40 19.42 17.87
CA CYS A 479 10.26 19.02 18.69
C CYS A 479 9.09 18.54 17.83
N GLU A 480 8.76 19.25 16.75
CA GLU A 480 7.72 18.81 15.80
C GLU A 480 8.03 17.45 15.17
N LEU A 481 9.28 17.21 14.74
CA LEU A 481 9.67 15.92 14.17
C LEU A 481 9.60 14.78 15.21
N LEU A 482 10.00 15.02 16.45
CA LEU A 482 9.85 14.03 17.54
C LEU A 482 8.38 13.71 17.82
N LEU A 483 7.50 14.72 17.79
CA LEU A 483 6.06 14.52 17.96
C LEU A 483 5.45 13.75 16.78
N HIS A 484 5.96 13.92 15.56
CA HIS A 484 5.56 13.10 14.41
C HIS A 484 5.98 11.64 14.60
N SER A 485 7.22 11.38 15.01
CA SER A 485 7.70 10.03 15.34
C SER A 485 6.85 9.38 16.44
N CYS A 486 6.56 10.12 17.52
CA CYS A 486 5.68 9.68 18.61
C CYS A 486 4.28 9.32 18.11
N ARG A 487 3.68 10.16 17.24
CA ARG A 487 2.36 9.90 16.67
C ARG A 487 2.35 8.65 15.79
N MET A 488 3.38 8.44 14.97
CA MET A 488 3.48 7.27 14.10
C MET A 488 3.66 5.99 14.90
N SER A 489 4.55 5.97 15.89
CA SER A 489 4.76 4.81 16.76
C SER A 489 3.52 4.50 17.60
N ARG A 490 2.80 5.54 18.06
CA ARG A 490 1.53 5.39 18.78
C ARG A 490 0.46 4.73 17.90
N LEU A 491 0.26 5.21 16.68
CA LEU A 491 -0.70 4.63 15.72
C LEU A 491 -0.32 3.20 15.29
N ALA A 492 0.97 2.86 15.31
CA ALA A 492 1.47 1.50 15.08
C ALA A 492 1.27 0.57 16.30
N GLY A 493 0.83 1.08 17.45
CA GLY A 493 0.65 0.32 18.69
C GLY A 493 1.89 0.24 19.59
N HIS A 494 3.02 0.78 19.16
CA HIS A 494 4.29 0.74 19.90
C HIS A 494 4.38 1.88 20.94
N LEU A 495 3.61 1.73 22.02
CA LEU A 495 3.49 2.75 23.07
C LEU A 495 4.82 3.08 23.76
N GLN A 496 5.72 2.11 23.94
CA GLN A 496 6.98 2.36 24.65
C GLN A 496 7.93 3.25 23.85
N ILE A 497 8.03 3.01 22.55
CA ILE A 497 8.80 3.84 21.62
C ILE A 497 8.19 5.25 21.57
N ALA A 498 6.86 5.34 21.52
CA ALA A 498 6.16 6.62 21.56
C ALA A 498 6.49 7.42 22.83
N TRP A 499 6.55 6.74 23.99
CA TRP A 499 6.93 7.37 25.24
C TRP A 499 8.37 7.89 25.23
N ALA A 500 9.33 7.14 24.69
CA ALA A 500 10.72 7.58 24.59
C ALA A 500 10.84 8.89 23.80
N TYR A 501 10.21 8.97 22.61
CA TYR A 501 10.19 10.21 21.82
C TYR A 501 9.45 11.35 22.52
N LEU A 502 8.36 11.06 23.24
CA LEU A 502 7.63 12.08 24.01
C LEU A 502 8.48 12.67 25.14
N VAL A 503 9.26 11.84 25.84
CA VAL A 503 10.17 12.30 26.90
C VAL A 503 11.27 13.20 26.32
N GLU A 504 11.85 12.84 25.18
CA GLU A 504 12.81 13.69 24.47
C GLU A 504 12.20 15.02 24.05
N ALA A 505 10.98 15.01 23.48
CA ALA A 505 10.28 16.23 23.10
C ALA A 505 10.00 17.14 24.30
N LYS A 506 9.64 16.56 25.46
CA LYS A 506 9.45 17.30 26.71
C LYS A 506 10.75 17.94 27.21
N ALA A 507 11.88 17.23 27.09
CA ALA A 507 13.17 17.74 27.54
C ALA A 507 13.60 19.01 26.79
N LEU A 508 13.15 19.20 25.54
CA LEU A 508 13.41 20.40 24.76
C LEU A 508 12.68 21.65 25.29
N ASN A 509 11.61 21.51 26.08
CA ASN A 509 10.82 22.62 26.64
C ASN A 509 10.32 23.64 25.60
N VAL A 510 10.00 23.19 24.37
CA VAL A 510 9.43 24.01 23.29
C VAL A 510 8.11 23.39 22.82
N ASN A 511 7.20 24.20 22.26
CA ASN A 511 5.90 23.76 21.73
C ASN A 511 5.02 23.02 22.76
N HIS A 512 4.94 23.55 23.99
CA HIS A 512 4.19 22.94 25.12
C HIS A 512 2.76 22.48 24.79
N PHE A 513 2.06 23.21 23.92
CA PHE A 513 0.71 22.86 23.48
C PHE A 513 0.66 21.52 22.74
N GLU A 514 1.48 21.34 21.70
CA GLU A 514 1.49 20.12 20.89
C GLU A 514 2.01 18.92 21.69
N VAL A 515 3.00 19.15 22.56
CA VAL A 515 3.53 18.12 23.47
C VAL A 515 2.46 17.62 24.44
N ALA A 516 1.73 18.53 25.10
CA ALA A 516 0.66 18.17 26.02
C ALA A 516 -0.52 17.47 25.30
N MET A 517 -0.82 17.88 24.06
CA MET A 517 -1.84 17.23 23.23
C MET A 517 -1.47 15.78 22.90
N GLU A 518 -0.22 15.53 22.48
CA GLU A 518 0.22 14.18 22.15
C GLU A 518 0.39 13.33 23.42
N GLU A 519 0.80 13.93 24.56
CA GLU A 519 0.81 13.27 25.87
C GLU A 519 -0.58 12.81 26.31
N ALA A 520 -1.59 13.67 26.18
CA ALA A 520 -2.97 13.30 26.51
C ALA A 520 -3.45 12.12 25.64
N ARG A 521 -3.09 12.10 24.35
CA ARG A 521 -3.41 10.98 23.45
C ARG A 521 -2.71 9.70 23.86
N PHE A 522 -1.42 9.79 24.18
CA PHE A 522 -0.61 8.67 24.64
C PHE A 522 -1.19 8.03 25.92
N LEU A 523 -1.48 8.84 26.95
CA LEU A 523 -2.00 8.33 28.22
C LEU A 523 -3.39 7.70 28.07
N PHE A 524 -4.22 8.24 27.18
CA PHE A 524 -5.53 7.68 26.91
C PHE A 524 -5.44 6.27 26.33
N GLU A 525 -4.57 6.06 25.33
CA GLU A 525 -4.35 4.73 24.73
C GLU A 525 -3.66 3.74 25.65
N LYS A 526 -2.76 4.22 26.53
CA LYS A 526 -2.19 3.41 27.60
C LYS A 526 -3.25 2.90 28.59
N GLY A 527 -4.42 3.54 28.65
CA GLY A 527 -5.52 3.20 29.57
C GLY A 527 -5.64 4.13 30.79
N ASN A 528 -4.75 5.11 30.95
CA ASN A 528 -4.78 6.09 32.03
C ASN A 528 -5.70 7.27 31.68
N GLN A 529 -7.00 7.00 31.50
CA GLN A 529 -7.98 7.94 30.96
C GLN A 529 -8.17 9.20 31.83
N THR A 530 -8.12 9.07 33.15
CA THR A 530 -8.31 10.21 34.08
C THR A 530 -7.17 11.22 33.99
N GLN A 531 -5.93 10.76 33.85
CA GLN A 531 -4.76 11.62 33.69
C GLN A 531 -4.80 12.36 32.34
N ALA A 532 -5.19 11.67 31.27
CA ALA A 532 -5.37 12.28 29.96
C ALA A 532 -6.42 13.40 29.98
N ILE A 533 -7.57 13.16 30.62
CA ILE A 533 -8.62 14.17 30.79
C ILE A 533 -8.12 15.35 31.64
N GLY A 534 -7.38 15.05 32.72
CA GLY A 534 -6.76 16.05 33.58
C GLY A 534 -5.84 17.01 32.81
N ILE A 535 -4.93 16.48 31.99
CA ILE A 535 -4.01 17.29 31.16
C ILE A 535 -4.78 18.17 30.17
N LEU A 536 -5.84 17.65 29.56
CA LEU A 536 -6.66 18.44 28.65
C LEU A 536 -7.42 19.55 29.38
N SER A 537 -7.93 19.30 30.58
CA SER A 537 -8.57 20.33 31.39
C SER A 537 -7.58 21.41 31.85
N THR A 538 -6.39 21.04 32.30
CA THR A 538 -5.36 22.02 32.70
C THR A 538 -4.92 22.86 31.51
N LEU A 539 -4.77 22.25 30.32
CA LEU A 539 -4.43 22.98 29.09
C LEU A 539 -5.52 24.00 28.72
N LEU A 540 -6.79 23.64 28.87
CA LEU A 540 -7.90 24.58 28.65
C LEU A 540 -7.92 25.72 29.67
N GLU A 541 -7.64 25.44 30.94
CA GLU A 541 -7.60 26.45 32.00
C GLU A 541 -6.42 27.41 31.84
N GLU A 542 -5.22 26.90 31.54
CA GLU A 542 -3.99 27.69 31.42
C GLU A 542 -3.95 28.54 30.15
N ARG A 543 -4.33 27.96 29.00
CA ARG A 543 -4.19 28.63 27.69
C ARG A 543 -5.48 29.27 27.19
N PHE A 544 -6.65 28.80 27.64
CA PHE A 544 -7.93 29.16 27.03
C PHE A 544 -9.04 29.51 28.03
N SER A 545 -8.71 29.87 29.27
CA SER A 545 -9.70 30.24 30.31
C SER A 545 -10.74 31.24 29.83
N ALA A 546 -10.33 32.28 29.09
CA ALA A 546 -11.24 33.26 28.48
C ALA A 546 -12.23 32.63 27.47
N LYS A 547 -11.78 31.66 26.65
CA LYS A 547 -12.63 30.96 25.66
C LYS A 547 -13.56 29.94 26.33
N VAL A 548 -13.13 29.31 27.41
CA VAL A 548 -13.97 28.42 28.23
C VAL A 548 -15.13 29.21 28.87
N GLN A 549 -14.84 30.39 29.42
CA GLN A 549 -15.86 31.29 29.97
C GLN A 549 -16.84 31.76 28.88
N GLN A 550 -16.34 32.12 27.69
CA GLN A 550 -17.19 32.48 26.54
C GLN A 550 -18.08 31.31 26.08
N LEU A 551 -17.55 30.08 26.05
CA LEU A 551 -18.33 28.88 25.74
C LEU A 551 -19.45 28.66 26.77
N GLN A 552 -19.16 28.85 28.06
CA GLN A 552 -20.16 28.76 29.13
C GLN A 552 -21.26 29.82 28.97
N CYS A 553 -20.91 31.07 28.63
CA CYS A 553 -21.89 32.11 28.33
C CYS A 553 -22.80 31.73 27.15
N VAL A 554 -22.24 31.21 26.04
CA VAL A 554 -23.02 30.76 24.89
C VAL A 554 -23.93 29.57 25.23
N ILE A 555 -23.46 28.65 26.07
CA ILE A 555 -24.27 27.52 26.56
C ILE A 555 -25.46 28.05 27.39
N GLU A 556 -25.23 29.02 28.28
CA GLU A 556 -26.30 29.63 29.07
C GLU A 556 -27.28 30.45 28.23
N GLU A 557 -26.80 31.21 27.25
CA GLU A 557 -27.64 31.97 26.32
C GLU A 557 -28.54 31.03 25.48
N LYS A 558 -27.99 29.93 24.97
CA LYS A 558 -28.77 28.91 24.23
C LYS A 558 -29.77 28.18 25.12
N LYS A 559 -29.45 27.96 26.39
CA LYS A 559 -30.42 27.43 27.38
C LYS A 559 -31.56 28.42 27.65
N LYS A 560 -31.30 29.73 27.56
CA LYS A 560 -32.27 30.81 27.84
C LYS A 560 -33.06 31.30 26.62
N GLN A 561 -32.78 30.83 25.40
CA GLN A 561 -33.45 31.21 24.14
C GLN A 561 -33.48 32.73 23.83
N LEU A 562 -32.49 33.52 24.27
CA LEU A 562 -32.37 34.93 23.88
C LEU A 562 -31.48 35.10 22.65
N THR A 563 -31.99 35.74 21.59
CA THR A 563 -31.34 35.89 20.27
C THR A 563 -30.50 37.16 20.10
N SER A 564 -30.51 38.10 21.06
CA SER A 564 -30.05 39.48 20.86
C SER A 564 -28.56 39.78 21.15
N SER A 565 -27.80 38.88 21.78
CA SER A 565 -26.37 39.08 22.14
C SER A 565 -25.36 38.44 21.16
N SER A 566 -25.83 37.54 20.29
CA SER A 566 -24.97 36.74 19.38
C SER A 566 -24.19 37.54 18.33
N ALA A 567 -24.56 38.80 18.08
CA ALA A 567 -23.89 39.69 17.13
C ALA A 567 -22.61 40.32 17.71
N GLN A 568 -22.63 40.76 18.98
CA GLN A 568 -21.45 41.34 19.65
C GLN A 568 -20.37 40.29 19.93
N LEU A 569 -20.76 39.05 20.21
CA LEU A 569 -19.83 37.91 20.36
C LEU A 569 -19.11 37.58 19.04
N ARG A 570 -19.83 37.60 17.90
CA ARG A 570 -19.24 37.36 16.56
C ARG A 570 -18.24 38.43 16.14
N GLU A 571 -18.40 39.64 16.64
CA GLU A 571 -17.54 40.79 16.32
C GLU A 571 -16.22 40.73 17.11
N SER A 572 -16.26 40.37 18.40
CA SER A 572 -15.06 40.05 19.18
C SER A 572 -14.32 38.82 18.64
N LEU A 573 -15.05 37.82 18.13
CA LEU A 573 -14.47 36.62 17.53
C LEU A 573 -13.75 36.91 16.19
N ARG A 574 -14.01 38.02 15.49
CA ARG A 574 -13.41 38.28 14.17
C ARG A 574 -11.95 38.74 14.25
N ASN A 575 -11.54 39.31 15.38
CA ASN A 575 -10.22 39.94 15.56
C ASN A 575 -9.12 39.00 16.09
N GLU A 576 -9.47 37.76 16.46
CA GLU A 576 -8.56 36.76 17.03
C GLU A 576 -7.87 35.87 15.97
N PRO A 577 -6.60 35.45 16.19
CA PRO A 577 -5.87 34.60 15.27
C PRO A 577 -6.57 33.24 15.08
N LYS A 578 -6.74 32.85 13.82
CA LYS A 578 -7.46 31.62 13.41
C LYS A 578 -6.88 30.36 14.07
N GLU A 579 -5.55 30.28 14.15
CA GLU A 579 -4.82 29.14 14.70
C GLU A 579 -5.18 28.85 16.16
N GLU A 580 -5.34 29.88 17.00
CA GLU A 580 -5.70 29.68 18.40
C GLU A 580 -7.15 29.25 18.60
N LYS A 581 -8.05 29.61 17.67
CA LYS A 581 -9.44 29.14 17.69
C LYS A 581 -9.48 27.66 17.33
N ASP A 582 -8.78 27.29 16.28
CA ASP A 582 -8.69 25.89 15.84
C ASP A 582 -8.05 25.02 16.91
N ASN A 583 -7.01 25.52 17.58
CA ASN A 583 -6.35 24.80 18.67
C ASN A 583 -7.26 24.63 19.89
N PHE A 584 -8.02 25.65 20.29
CA PHE A 584 -9.04 25.53 21.34
C PHE A 584 -10.09 24.48 20.99
N VAL A 585 -10.60 24.52 19.75
CA VAL A 585 -11.61 23.59 19.26
C VAL A 585 -11.08 22.16 19.25
N LYS A 586 -9.85 21.93 18.78
CA LYS A 586 -9.21 20.61 18.79
C LYS A 586 -9.11 20.03 20.20
N VAL A 587 -8.66 20.82 21.18
CA VAL A 587 -8.54 20.39 22.59
C VAL A 587 -9.93 20.05 23.15
N GLN A 588 -10.90 20.94 22.95
CA GLN A 588 -12.25 20.78 23.49
C GLN A 588 -12.98 19.57 22.87
N LEU A 589 -12.78 19.31 21.57
CA LEU A 589 -13.29 18.12 20.89
C LEU A 589 -12.64 16.84 21.40
N LEU A 590 -11.32 16.85 21.58
CA LEU A 590 -10.58 15.71 22.12
C LEU A 590 -11.03 15.40 23.55
N LEU A 591 -11.15 16.42 24.39
CA LEU A 591 -11.66 16.30 25.75
C LEU A 591 -13.07 15.71 25.76
N ALA A 592 -13.94 16.18 24.88
CA ALA A 592 -15.32 15.70 24.80
C ALA A 592 -15.40 14.24 24.33
N ASP A 593 -14.58 13.81 23.36
CA ASP A 593 -14.48 12.41 22.93
C ASP A 593 -13.92 11.52 24.05
N TYR A 594 -12.83 11.94 24.69
CA TYR A 594 -12.20 11.16 25.77
C TYR A 594 -13.10 11.06 27.00
N SER A 595 -13.80 12.14 27.35
CA SER A 595 -14.78 12.14 28.44
C SER A 595 -15.97 11.23 28.13
N LEU A 596 -16.38 11.14 26.86
CA LEU A 596 -17.44 10.25 26.41
C LEU A 596 -17.00 8.78 26.51
N ARG A 597 -15.83 8.46 25.96
CA ARG A 597 -15.27 7.09 25.97
C ARG A 597 -14.92 6.60 27.39
N ALA A 598 -14.48 7.51 28.27
CA ALA A 598 -14.22 7.21 29.67
C ALA A 598 -15.49 7.16 30.54
N GLY A 599 -16.66 7.54 30.01
CA GLY A 599 -17.91 7.64 30.77
C GLY A 599 -17.89 8.71 31.88
N ALA A 600 -16.98 9.67 31.82
CA ALA A 600 -16.74 10.66 32.88
C ALA A 600 -17.74 11.83 32.87
N CYS A 601 -18.50 12.03 31.79
CA CYS A 601 -19.44 13.14 31.62
C CYS A 601 -20.84 12.65 31.25
N SER A 602 -21.86 13.43 31.67
CA SER A 602 -23.23 13.20 31.23
C SER A 602 -23.39 13.59 29.76
N PHE A 603 -24.19 12.82 29.02
CA PHE A 603 -24.48 13.10 27.61
C PHE A 603 -25.16 14.47 27.39
N ALA A 604 -25.90 14.99 28.38
CA ALA A 604 -26.57 16.29 28.29
C ALA A 604 -25.57 17.47 28.34
N ASP A 605 -24.55 17.36 29.19
CA ASP A 605 -23.50 18.38 29.29
C ASP A 605 -22.66 18.42 28.01
N LEU A 606 -22.33 17.24 27.46
CA LEU A 606 -21.65 17.12 26.17
C LEU A 606 -22.49 17.70 25.03
N TYR A 607 -23.81 17.43 24.99
CA TYR A 607 -24.71 18.00 23.98
C TYR A 607 -24.70 19.53 23.99
N SER A 608 -24.71 20.13 25.18
CA SER A 608 -24.65 21.60 25.29
C SER A 608 -23.32 22.15 24.79
N LYS A 609 -22.20 21.48 25.09
CA LYS A 609 -20.86 21.83 24.60
C LYS A 609 -20.79 21.69 23.08
N TYR A 610 -21.11 20.53 22.51
CA TYR A 610 -21.04 20.29 21.05
C TYR A 610 -21.94 21.23 20.23
N ASN A 611 -23.10 21.63 20.74
CA ASN A 611 -23.94 22.62 20.05
C ASN A 611 -23.42 24.06 20.15
N ALA A 612 -22.63 24.39 21.17
CA ALA A 612 -22.05 25.72 21.37
C ALA A 612 -20.71 25.91 20.62
N LEU A 613 -19.95 24.83 20.40
CA LEU A 613 -18.65 24.89 19.69
C LEU A 613 -18.74 25.54 18.29
N PRO A 614 -19.71 25.19 17.41
CA PRO A 614 -19.81 25.78 16.08
C PRO A 614 -20.12 27.28 16.04
N SER A 615 -20.48 27.89 17.18
CA SER A 615 -20.68 29.35 17.28
C SER A 615 -19.39 30.12 17.55
N ILE A 616 -18.35 29.43 18.03
CA ILE A 616 -17.07 30.00 18.46
C ILE A 616 -15.97 29.69 17.44
N ALA A 617 -16.04 28.49 16.84
CA ALA A 617 -15.09 28.01 15.86
C ALA A 617 -15.32 28.59 14.47
N ASP A 618 -14.24 28.69 13.69
CA ASP A 618 -14.35 28.82 12.24
C ASP A 618 -14.95 27.51 11.66
N PRO A 619 -15.75 27.59 10.59
CA PRO A 619 -16.40 26.43 10.00
C PRO A 619 -15.34 25.46 9.44
N SER A 620 -15.22 24.27 10.04
CA SER A 620 -14.30 23.20 9.63
C SER A 620 -15.03 21.86 9.46
N GLU A 621 -14.60 21.07 8.47
CA GLU A 621 -15.21 19.78 8.15
C GLU A 621 -15.16 18.81 9.34
N ASP A 622 -13.98 18.63 9.95
CA ASP A 622 -13.76 17.70 11.08
C ASP A 622 -14.60 18.08 12.32
N LEU A 623 -14.73 19.38 12.63
CA LEU A 623 -15.58 19.84 13.73
C LEU A 623 -17.04 19.45 13.50
N TYR A 624 -17.59 19.82 12.34
CA TYR A 624 -18.98 19.50 12.03
C TYR A 624 -19.20 17.99 11.98
N TYR A 625 -18.22 17.22 11.50
CA TYR A 625 -18.30 15.77 11.39
C TYR A 625 -18.40 15.10 12.76
N ARG A 626 -17.52 15.48 13.69
CA ARG A 626 -17.54 14.97 15.08
C ARG A 626 -18.81 15.38 15.82
N VAL A 627 -19.27 16.62 15.64
CA VAL A 627 -20.55 17.08 16.19
C VAL A 627 -21.70 16.24 15.64
N ALA A 628 -21.73 15.99 14.33
CA ALA A 628 -22.79 15.22 13.69
C ALA A 628 -22.80 13.75 14.17
N ILE A 629 -21.64 13.10 14.27
CA ILE A 629 -21.55 11.74 14.83
C ILE A 629 -21.99 11.70 16.29
N PHE A 630 -21.58 12.66 17.11
CA PHE A 630 -22.01 12.71 18.51
C PHE A 630 -23.54 12.82 18.60
N LEU A 631 -24.15 13.69 17.80
CA LEU A 631 -25.60 13.85 17.75
C LEU A 631 -26.31 12.59 17.24
N ASP A 632 -25.73 11.92 16.23
CA ASP A 632 -26.22 10.63 15.72
C ASP A 632 -26.17 9.56 16.82
N ASN A 633 -25.00 9.32 17.43
CA ASN A 633 -24.83 8.36 18.52
C ASN A 633 -25.72 8.66 19.74
N TYR A 634 -25.95 9.94 20.06
CA TYR A 634 -26.85 10.36 21.13
C TYR A 634 -28.31 9.96 20.90
N LEU A 635 -28.78 9.96 19.65
CA LEU A 635 -30.16 9.54 19.34
C LEU A 635 -30.34 8.02 19.43
N TYR A 636 -29.34 7.25 19.00
CA TYR A 636 -29.43 5.79 19.07
C TYR A 636 -29.21 5.23 20.48
N SER A 637 -28.47 5.94 21.35
CA SER A 637 -28.26 5.49 22.73
C SER A 637 -29.48 5.69 23.63
N LYS A 638 -30.36 6.66 23.32
CA LYS A 638 -31.47 7.00 24.20
C LYS A 638 -32.76 6.21 24.03
N ASN A 639 -32.98 5.45 22.93
CA ASN A 639 -34.14 4.56 22.68
C ASN A 639 -35.56 5.05 23.11
N GLU A 640 -35.72 6.30 23.51
CA GLU A 640 -36.96 6.92 23.97
C GLU A 640 -37.35 7.96 22.93
N ASN A 641 -38.50 7.73 22.31
CA ASN A 641 -39.28 8.63 21.45
C ASN A 641 -38.45 9.75 20.82
N LEU A 642 -37.95 9.48 19.60
CA LEU A 642 -37.24 10.42 18.72
C LEU A 642 -37.99 11.75 18.63
N VAL A 643 -37.65 12.71 19.50
CA VAL A 643 -38.17 14.08 19.39
C VAL A 643 -37.70 14.60 18.04
N ALA A 644 -38.66 14.89 17.16
CA ALA A 644 -38.44 15.20 15.75
C ALA A 644 -37.46 16.36 15.51
N ASP A 645 -37.46 17.35 16.41
CA ASP A 645 -36.55 18.49 16.42
C ASP A 645 -35.06 18.08 16.46
N LYS A 646 -34.75 16.89 16.99
CA LYS A 646 -33.37 16.40 17.08
C LYS A 646 -32.89 15.72 15.79
N VAL A 647 -33.81 15.17 14.99
CA VAL A 647 -33.48 14.55 13.69
C VAL A 647 -33.19 15.61 12.64
N THR A 648 -33.98 16.69 12.61
CA THR A 648 -33.74 17.83 11.71
C THR A 648 -32.39 18.51 12.01
N LEU A 649 -32.01 18.61 13.29
CA LEU A 649 -30.70 19.11 13.71
C LEU A 649 -29.54 18.26 13.15
N ILE A 650 -29.68 16.93 13.13
CA ILE A 650 -28.65 16.03 12.60
C ILE A 650 -28.53 16.15 11.09
N LEU A 651 -29.65 16.19 10.37
CA LEU A 651 -29.62 16.39 8.93
C LEU A 651 -28.94 17.72 8.60
N GLN A 652 -29.28 18.80 9.31
CA GLN A 652 -28.58 20.08 9.16
C GLN A 652 -27.09 20.00 9.50
N ALA A 653 -26.71 19.23 10.52
CA ALA A 653 -25.31 19.02 10.89
C ALA A 653 -24.54 18.30 9.76
N TYR A 654 -25.08 17.19 9.22
CA TYR A 654 -24.46 16.48 8.10
C TYR A 654 -24.40 17.30 6.82
N VAL A 655 -25.45 18.08 6.52
CA VAL A 655 -25.42 19.02 5.39
C VAL A 655 -24.30 20.05 5.56
N ARG A 656 -24.09 20.57 6.79
CA ARG A 656 -22.98 21.47 7.06
C ARG A 656 -21.61 20.80 6.85
N VAL A 657 -21.44 19.54 7.23
CA VAL A 657 -20.20 18.78 6.94
C VAL A 657 -19.93 18.77 5.44
N LEU A 658 -20.92 18.35 4.65
CA LEU A 658 -20.80 18.22 3.20
C LEU A 658 -20.57 19.57 2.49
N THR A 659 -21.06 20.68 3.07
CA THR A 659 -20.80 22.01 2.51
C THR A 659 -19.37 22.51 2.72
N GLN A 660 -18.65 22.00 3.74
CA GLN A 660 -17.29 22.45 4.06
C GLN A 660 -16.21 21.58 3.40
N GLY A 661 -16.46 20.28 3.23
CA GLY A 661 -15.45 19.40 2.68
C GLY A 661 -15.95 18.02 2.26
N ARG A 662 -15.00 17.18 1.85
CA ARG A 662 -15.23 15.95 1.06
C ARG A 662 -14.55 14.72 1.67
N THR A 663 -13.75 14.87 2.72
CA THR A 663 -12.94 13.78 3.29
C THR A 663 -13.80 12.67 3.86
N HIS A 664 -14.94 13.00 4.45
CA HIS A 664 -15.87 12.04 5.05
C HIS A 664 -17.08 11.70 4.17
N LEU A 665 -17.03 12.00 2.87
CA LEU A 665 -18.15 11.84 1.94
C LEU A 665 -18.77 10.43 1.97
N PHE A 666 -17.95 9.39 1.90
CA PHE A 666 -18.39 8.00 1.83
C PHE A 666 -19.07 7.49 3.12
N HIS A 667 -18.87 8.16 4.25
CA HIS A 667 -19.57 7.84 5.49
C HIS A 667 -20.82 8.72 5.68
N VAL A 668 -20.65 10.04 5.55
CA VAL A 668 -21.71 11.03 5.86
C VAL A 668 -22.88 10.91 4.90
N MET A 669 -22.61 10.78 3.60
CA MET A 669 -23.66 10.82 2.58
C MET A 669 -24.63 9.62 2.70
N PRO A 670 -24.16 8.35 2.75
CA PRO A 670 -25.03 7.21 3.01
C PRO A 670 -25.82 7.31 4.32
N ARG A 671 -25.15 7.73 5.40
CA ARG A 671 -25.76 7.79 6.73
C ARG A 671 -26.86 8.85 6.80
N MET A 672 -26.63 10.04 6.23
CA MET A 672 -27.62 11.10 6.13
C MET A 672 -28.87 10.64 5.38
N LEU A 673 -28.71 9.95 4.25
CA LEU A 673 -29.84 9.40 3.47
C LEU A 673 -30.59 8.32 4.25
N THR A 674 -29.86 7.46 4.96
CA THR A 674 -30.47 6.41 5.80
C THR A 674 -31.30 7.04 6.92
N ILE A 675 -30.77 8.05 7.62
CA ILE A 675 -31.48 8.77 8.69
C ILE A 675 -32.73 9.46 8.15
N TRP A 676 -32.65 10.10 6.99
CA TRP A 676 -33.81 10.74 6.36
C TRP A 676 -34.89 9.71 5.98
N LEU A 677 -34.51 8.64 5.29
CA LEU A 677 -35.45 7.67 4.74
C LEU A 677 -36.04 6.74 5.80
N ASP A 678 -35.23 6.22 6.71
CA ASP A 678 -35.71 5.27 7.73
C ASP A 678 -36.57 5.97 8.78
N ASN A 679 -36.26 7.22 9.17
CA ASN A 679 -37.11 7.98 10.10
C ASN A 679 -38.42 8.41 9.44
N ALA A 680 -38.40 8.78 8.16
CA ALA A 680 -39.62 9.06 7.42
C ALA A 680 -40.49 7.79 7.28
N GLN A 681 -39.89 6.62 7.12
CA GLN A 681 -40.61 5.35 7.08
C GLN A 681 -41.21 4.98 8.44
N LYS A 682 -40.44 5.04 9.53
CA LYS A 682 -40.92 4.75 10.89
C LYS A 682 -42.13 5.58 11.29
N LYS A 683 -42.08 6.90 11.02
CA LYS A 683 -43.21 7.79 11.32
C LYS A 683 -44.46 7.44 10.54
N VAL A 684 -44.32 6.99 9.28
CA VAL A 684 -45.46 6.54 8.47
C VAL A 684 -46.06 5.23 8.99
N GLU A 685 -45.22 4.31 9.49
CA GLU A 685 -45.65 3.04 10.10
C GLU A 685 -46.37 3.27 11.44
N GLU A 686 -45.94 4.25 12.24
CA GLU A 686 -46.60 4.70 13.49
C GLU A 686 -47.99 5.29 13.23
N VAL A 687 -48.14 6.13 12.18
CA VAL A 687 -49.46 6.63 11.74
C VAL A 687 -50.38 5.48 11.33
N SER A 688 -49.84 4.48 10.61
CA SER A 688 -50.59 3.35 10.07
C SER A 688 -51.09 2.39 11.16
N THR A 689 -50.28 2.16 12.21
CA THR A 689 -50.64 1.29 13.34
C THR A 689 -51.64 1.95 14.29
N THR A 690 -51.63 3.28 14.41
CA THR A 690 -52.57 4.02 15.27
C THR A 690 -53.99 4.03 14.68
N GLN A 691 -54.14 3.93 13.35
CA GLN A 691 -55.45 3.85 12.68
C GLN A 691 -56.18 2.49 12.86
N GLN A 692 -55.49 1.42 13.26
CA GLN A 692 -56.09 0.08 13.39
C GLN A 692 -56.71 -0.23 14.77
N LYS A 693 -56.45 0.58 15.81
CA LYS A 693 -57.14 0.46 17.11
C LYS A 693 -58.40 1.35 17.11
N LYS A 694 -59.59 0.75 17.31
CA LYS A 694 -60.88 1.46 17.39
C LYS A 694 -60.77 2.70 18.29
N PRO A 695 -61.07 3.93 17.82
CA PRO A 695 -60.88 5.14 18.62
C PRO A 695 -62.09 5.39 19.53
N ASN A 696 -61.83 5.74 20.79
CA ASN A 696 -62.79 6.45 21.63
C ASN A 696 -62.84 7.94 21.20
N ALA A 697 -63.98 8.61 21.38
CA ALA A 697 -64.23 9.96 20.85
C ALA A 697 -63.27 11.06 21.35
N ARG A 698 -62.51 10.84 22.44
CA ARG A 698 -61.44 11.75 22.91
C ARG A 698 -60.09 11.53 22.21
N ASP A 699 -59.86 10.36 21.64
CA ASP A 699 -58.61 10.04 20.93
C ASP A 699 -58.60 10.61 19.50
N VAL A 700 -59.76 10.85 18.89
CA VAL A 700 -59.87 11.40 17.53
C VAL A 700 -59.25 12.81 17.40
N LEU A 701 -59.40 13.64 18.43
CA LEU A 701 -58.81 14.99 18.48
C LEU A 701 -57.29 14.99 18.75
N ASN A 702 -56.78 14.00 19.49
CA ASN A 702 -55.35 13.85 19.77
C ASN A 702 -54.61 13.16 18.62
N VAL A 703 -55.23 12.19 17.94
CA VAL A 703 -54.69 11.51 16.74
C VAL A 703 -54.60 12.48 15.55
N SER A 704 -55.60 13.35 15.37
CA SER A 704 -55.56 14.39 14.32
C SER A 704 -54.46 15.43 14.57
N ARG A 705 -54.20 15.81 15.83
CA ARG A 705 -53.09 16.72 16.18
C ARG A 705 -51.71 16.07 16.00
N ASN A 706 -51.52 14.82 16.40
CA ASN A 706 -50.24 14.13 16.26
C ASN A 706 -49.87 13.84 14.79
N SER A 707 -50.83 13.36 13.98
CA SER A 707 -50.61 13.17 12.53
C SER A 707 -50.23 14.49 11.82
N SER A 708 -50.82 15.62 12.22
CA SER A 708 -50.49 16.93 11.64
C SER A 708 -49.10 17.45 12.02
N ASN A 709 -48.55 17.03 13.17
CA ASN A 709 -47.18 17.36 13.58
C ASN A 709 -46.18 16.46 12.87
N GLU A 710 -46.44 15.16 12.79
CA GLU A 710 -45.59 14.18 12.10
C GLU A 710 -45.46 14.48 10.59
N GLU A 711 -46.53 14.92 9.93
CA GLU A 711 -46.48 15.38 8.53
C GLU A 711 -45.70 16.69 8.35
N LYS A 712 -45.77 17.63 9.30
CA LYS A 712 -44.96 18.86 9.26
C LYS A 712 -43.48 18.54 9.40
N GLU A 713 -43.15 17.61 10.29
CA GLU A 713 -41.77 17.17 10.51
C GLU A 713 -41.19 16.48 9.27
N ILE A 714 -41.97 15.66 8.56
CA ILE A 714 -41.54 15.07 7.28
C ILE A 714 -41.32 16.16 6.21
N ARG A 715 -42.19 17.18 6.17
CA ARG A 715 -42.02 18.33 5.27
C ARG A 715 -40.75 19.12 5.57
N GLU A 716 -40.41 19.30 6.84
CA GLU A 716 -39.17 19.96 7.26
C GLU A 716 -37.93 19.16 6.87
N MET A 717 -37.92 17.84 7.11
CA MET A 717 -36.83 16.96 6.66
C MET A 717 -36.65 17.00 5.13
N ASN A 718 -37.76 16.95 4.39
CA ASN A 718 -37.73 17.06 2.92
C ASN A 718 -37.25 18.44 2.45
N ALA A 719 -37.59 19.52 3.16
CA ALA A 719 -37.09 20.86 2.86
C ALA A 719 -35.57 20.95 3.05
N ILE A 720 -35.03 20.37 4.14
CA ILE A 720 -33.58 20.31 4.38
C ILE A 720 -32.87 19.53 3.26
N MET A 721 -33.42 18.40 2.84
CA MET A 721 -32.83 17.60 1.75
C MET A 721 -32.87 18.32 0.40
N ARG A 722 -33.93 19.09 0.11
CA ARG A 722 -34.00 19.93 -1.10
C ARG A 722 -33.00 21.08 -1.05
N ASP A 723 -32.87 21.76 0.09
CA ASP A 723 -31.85 22.80 0.29
C ASP A 723 -30.45 22.21 0.10
N ALA A 724 -30.18 21.07 0.74
CA ALA A 724 -28.91 20.35 0.62
C ALA A 724 -28.58 20.02 -0.84
N PHE A 725 -29.54 19.47 -1.59
CA PHE A 725 -29.36 19.14 -2.99
C PHE A 725 -29.11 20.37 -3.88
N SER A 726 -29.68 21.53 -3.54
CA SER A 726 -29.42 22.78 -4.26
C SER A 726 -28.06 23.42 -3.95
N ARG A 727 -27.49 23.12 -2.79
CA ARG A 727 -26.26 23.74 -2.28
C ARG A 727 -25.01 22.88 -2.46
N LEU A 728 -25.18 21.56 -2.55
CA LEU A 728 -24.10 20.59 -2.69
C LEU A 728 -23.89 20.23 -4.17
N ASP A 729 -22.67 19.82 -4.49
CA ASP A 729 -22.34 19.31 -5.81
C ASP A 729 -23.07 17.97 -6.06
N HIS A 730 -23.75 17.82 -7.21
CA HIS A 730 -24.56 16.65 -7.55
C HIS A 730 -23.80 15.32 -7.50
N TYR A 731 -22.50 15.31 -7.84
CA TYR A 731 -21.69 14.09 -7.77
C TYR A 731 -21.62 13.47 -6.35
N MET A 732 -21.82 14.27 -5.29
CA MET A 732 -21.86 13.76 -3.92
C MET A 732 -23.03 12.80 -3.72
N PHE A 733 -24.20 13.13 -4.27
CA PHE A 733 -25.38 12.27 -4.23
C PHE A 733 -25.22 11.04 -5.16
N TYR A 734 -24.43 11.15 -6.23
CA TYR A 734 -24.11 10.02 -7.09
C TYR A 734 -23.37 8.90 -6.32
N THR A 735 -22.48 9.22 -5.37
CA THR A 735 -21.78 8.19 -4.58
C THR A 735 -22.73 7.24 -3.83
N ALA A 736 -23.93 7.72 -3.47
CA ALA A 736 -24.97 6.95 -2.80
C ALA A 736 -26.17 6.61 -3.72
N PHE A 737 -26.00 6.68 -5.05
CA PHE A 737 -27.08 6.48 -6.02
C PHE A 737 -27.75 5.10 -5.90
N ALA A 738 -26.97 4.04 -5.69
CA ALA A 738 -27.50 2.69 -5.46
C ALA A 738 -28.46 2.63 -4.25
N GLN A 739 -28.16 3.38 -3.19
CA GLN A 739 -29.02 3.45 -1.99
C GLN A 739 -30.31 4.22 -2.27
N LEU A 740 -30.22 5.37 -2.98
CA LEU A 740 -31.38 6.15 -3.41
C LEU A 740 -32.34 5.31 -4.26
N ILE A 741 -31.80 4.52 -5.20
CA ILE A 741 -32.59 3.64 -6.07
C ILE A 741 -33.27 2.52 -5.28
N SER A 742 -32.55 1.89 -4.37
CA SER A 742 -33.10 0.80 -3.54
C SER A 742 -34.35 1.24 -2.76
N ARG A 743 -34.37 2.51 -2.33
CA ARG A 743 -35.45 3.11 -1.53
C ARG A 743 -36.53 3.85 -2.36
N ILE A 744 -36.57 3.67 -3.68
CA ILE A 744 -37.60 4.25 -4.57
C ILE A 744 -39.04 3.90 -4.13
N THR A 745 -39.25 2.78 -3.44
CA THR A 745 -40.57 2.32 -2.95
C THR A 745 -40.99 2.89 -1.59
N HIS A 746 -40.40 4.00 -1.14
CA HIS A 746 -40.74 4.62 0.14
C HIS A 746 -42.27 4.88 0.29
N PRO A 747 -42.91 4.56 1.43
CA PRO A 747 -44.37 4.60 1.55
C PRO A 747 -44.95 6.02 1.40
N ASN A 748 -44.25 7.06 1.87
CA ASN A 748 -44.68 8.46 1.75
C ASN A 748 -44.45 9.05 0.34
N GLU A 749 -45.50 9.66 -0.25
CA GLU A 749 -45.45 10.30 -1.56
C GLU A 749 -44.60 11.58 -1.61
N GLU A 750 -44.53 12.39 -0.56
CA GLU A 750 -43.71 13.62 -0.54
C GLU A 750 -42.20 13.31 -0.54
N VAL A 751 -41.81 12.29 0.22
CA VAL A 751 -40.42 11.78 0.25
C VAL A 751 -40.06 11.22 -1.12
N PHE A 752 -40.98 10.44 -1.72
CA PHE A 752 -40.80 9.94 -3.09
C PHE A 752 -40.69 11.07 -4.11
N ASN A 753 -41.49 12.13 -4.01
CA ASN A 753 -41.38 13.27 -4.91
C ASN A 753 -40.01 13.97 -4.83
N THR A 754 -39.44 14.06 -3.62
CA THR A 754 -38.09 14.61 -3.41
C THR A 754 -37.02 13.68 -3.98
N LEU A 755 -37.07 12.37 -3.68
CA LEU A 755 -36.20 11.34 -4.27
C LEU A 755 -36.24 11.34 -5.80
N LYS A 756 -37.45 11.43 -6.35
CA LYS A 756 -37.71 11.41 -7.80
C LYS A 756 -37.03 12.59 -8.50
N ASN A 757 -37.06 13.77 -7.91
CA ASN A 757 -36.38 14.94 -8.45
C ASN A 757 -34.86 14.81 -8.39
N ILE A 758 -34.32 14.33 -7.26
CA ILE A 758 -32.88 14.08 -7.08
C ILE A 758 -32.38 13.06 -8.13
N LEU A 759 -33.04 11.90 -8.23
CA LEU A 759 -32.66 10.86 -9.18
C LEU A 759 -32.77 11.31 -10.64
N ALA A 760 -33.79 12.08 -10.98
CA ALA A 760 -33.95 12.60 -12.34
C ALA A 760 -32.83 13.58 -12.71
N GLU A 761 -32.37 14.42 -11.78
CA GLU A 761 -31.26 15.35 -12.02
C GLU A 761 -29.91 14.63 -12.08
N LEU A 762 -29.67 13.61 -11.26
CA LEU A 762 -28.45 12.79 -11.36
C LEU A 762 -28.38 12.02 -12.69
N LEU A 763 -29.50 11.50 -13.17
CA LEU A 763 -29.59 10.85 -14.49
C LEU A 763 -29.30 11.82 -15.65
N MET A 764 -29.59 13.11 -15.47
CA MET A 764 -29.31 14.15 -16.47
C MET A 764 -27.83 14.48 -16.54
N GLU A 765 -27.17 14.62 -15.39
CA GLU A 765 -25.77 15.05 -15.31
C GLU A 765 -24.78 13.89 -15.53
N TYR A 766 -25.11 12.69 -15.03
CA TYR A 766 -24.28 11.49 -15.06
C TYR A 766 -25.00 10.29 -15.74
N PRO A 767 -25.45 10.42 -17.00
CA PRO A 767 -26.35 9.45 -17.63
C PRO A 767 -25.75 8.05 -17.72
N HIS A 768 -24.50 7.90 -18.15
CA HIS A 768 -23.89 6.59 -18.37
C HIS A 768 -23.76 5.75 -17.10
N GLN A 769 -23.39 6.38 -15.99
CA GLN A 769 -23.14 5.73 -14.71
C GLN A 769 -24.46 5.40 -14.00
N CYS A 770 -25.40 6.36 -13.99
CA CYS A 770 -26.71 6.18 -13.39
C CYS A 770 -27.58 5.18 -14.16
N LEU A 771 -27.55 5.17 -15.50
CA LEU A 771 -28.29 4.19 -16.30
C LEU A 771 -27.82 2.77 -16.02
N TRP A 772 -26.50 2.53 -15.91
CA TRP A 772 -25.98 1.19 -15.57
C TRP A 772 -26.49 0.67 -14.23
N GLN A 773 -26.50 1.52 -13.19
CA GLN A 773 -26.95 1.10 -11.86
C GLN A 773 -28.47 0.96 -11.75
N SER A 774 -29.24 1.70 -12.56
CA SER A 774 -30.71 1.71 -12.50
C SER A 774 -31.41 0.79 -13.49
N ILE A 775 -30.73 0.32 -14.56
CA ILE A 775 -31.37 -0.45 -15.63
C ILE A 775 -31.94 -1.80 -15.15
N ALA A 776 -31.30 -2.41 -14.14
CA ALA A 776 -31.81 -3.63 -13.52
C ALA A 776 -33.17 -3.42 -12.83
N VAL A 777 -33.36 -2.26 -12.20
CA VAL A 777 -34.62 -1.88 -11.55
C VAL A 777 -35.67 -1.48 -12.59
N TYR A 778 -35.25 -0.78 -13.65
CA TYR A 778 -36.12 -0.41 -14.78
C TYR A 778 -36.72 -1.64 -15.49
N ARG A 779 -35.93 -2.72 -15.64
CA ARG A 779 -36.37 -3.99 -16.25
C ARG A 779 -37.01 -4.98 -15.27
N SER A 780 -37.21 -4.60 -14.00
CA SER A 780 -37.84 -5.49 -13.01
C SER A 780 -39.24 -5.93 -13.46
N ASP A 781 -39.58 -7.19 -13.20
CA ASP A 781 -40.82 -7.81 -13.68
C ASP A 781 -42.05 -7.05 -13.16
N GLN A 782 -42.84 -6.51 -14.09
CA GLN A 782 -44.05 -5.73 -13.85
C GLN A 782 -45.06 -6.47 -12.96
N LYS A 783 -45.06 -7.82 -12.98
CA LYS A 783 -45.99 -8.64 -12.18
C LYS A 783 -45.49 -8.91 -10.75
N LYS A 784 -44.17 -9.00 -10.54
CA LYS A 784 -43.58 -9.32 -9.22
C LYS A 784 -43.27 -8.09 -8.39
N GLN A 785 -42.91 -6.95 -9.00
CA GLN A 785 -42.50 -5.73 -8.31
C GLN A 785 -43.13 -4.46 -8.93
N GLN A 786 -44.47 -4.46 -9.08
CA GLN A 786 -45.23 -3.41 -9.77
C GLN A 786 -44.93 -1.98 -9.28
N LEU A 787 -44.77 -1.78 -7.96
CA LEU A 787 -44.50 -0.47 -7.38
C LEU A 787 -43.11 0.07 -7.76
N ARG A 788 -42.08 -0.80 -7.78
CA ARG A 788 -40.70 -0.43 -8.18
C ARG A 788 -40.65 -0.04 -9.65
N PHE A 789 -41.26 -0.87 -10.49
CA PHE A 789 -41.34 -0.63 -11.94
C PHE A 789 -42.02 0.72 -12.25
N THR A 790 -43.20 0.95 -11.67
CA THR A 790 -43.99 2.18 -11.92
C THR A 790 -43.23 3.43 -11.48
N ARG A 791 -42.61 3.39 -10.30
CA ARG A 791 -41.88 4.54 -9.75
C ARG A 791 -40.56 4.80 -10.47
N CYS A 792 -39.80 3.76 -10.84
CA CYS A 792 -38.58 3.94 -11.64
C CYS A 792 -38.90 4.56 -13.00
N ARG A 793 -39.98 4.14 -13.65
CA ARG A 793 -40.43 4.71 -14.93
C ARG A 793 -40.80 6.19 -14.80
N THR A 794 -41.50 6.59 -13.74
CA THR A 794 -41.82 8.02 -13.53
C THR A 794 -40.57 8.89 -13.33
N VAL A 795 -39.50 8.37 -12.71
CA VAL A 795 -38.20 9.06 -12.63
C VAL A 795 -37.59 9.25 -14.03
N TYR A 796 -37.56 8.18 -14.83
CA TYR A 796 -37.04 8.22 -16.20
C TYR A 796 -37.85 9.16 -17.10
N ASP A 797 -39.18 9.16 -16.98
CA ASP A 797 -40.05 10.05 -17.76
C ASP A 797 -39.80 11.53 -17.41
N ILE A 798 -39.52 11.84 -16.14
CA ILE A 798 -39.17 13.21 -15.72
C ILE A 798 -37.79 13.60 -16.24
N ALA A 799 -36.82 12.69 -16.17
CA ALA A 799 -35.49 12.93 -16.73
C ALA A 799 -35.58 13.17 -18.25
N LYS A 800 -36.34 12.35 -18.99
CA LYS A 800 -36.62 12.55 -20.43
C LYS A 800 -37.26 13.90 -20.72
N ARG A 801 -38.21 14.37 -19.88
CA ARG A 801 -38.85 15.68 -20.04
C ARG A 801 -37.92 16.86 -19.73
N LYS A 802 -36.99 16.68 -18.79
CA LYS A 802 -35.99 17.71 -18.43
C LYS A 802 -34.85 17.78 -19.45
N ASP A 803 -34.57 16.70 -20.17
CA ASP A 803 -33.54 16.67 -21.22
C ASP A 803 -33.97 17.46 -22.46
N ARG A 804 -33.34 18.62 -22.67
CA ARG A 804 -33.54 19.43 -23.88
C ARG A 804 -32.78 18.89 -25.10
N SER A 805 -31.79 18.01 -24.89
CA SER A 805 -30.90 17.51 -25.94
C SER A 805 -31.43 16.26 -26.66
N GLY A 806 -32.38 15.54 -26.04
CA GLY A 806 -32.92 14.27 -26.54
C GLY A 806 -31.92 13.11 -26.52
N GLN A 807 -30.68 13.32 -26.06
CA GLN A 807 -29.63 12.31 -26.02
C GLN A 807 -29.90 11.24 -24.96
N LEU A 808 -30.49 11.63 -23.82
CA LEU A 808 -30.82 10.70 -22.75
C LEU A 808 -31.83 9.65 -23.21
N GLN A 809 -32.81 10.02 -24.04
CA GLN A 809 -33.79 9.09 -24.57
C GLN A 809 -33.14 8.00 -25.43
N ILE A 810 -32.13 8.38 -26.22
CA ILE A 810 -31.40 7.45 -27.08
C ILE A 810 -30.50 6.53 -26.23
N LEU A 811 -29.82 7.10 -25.24
CA LEU A 811 -29.00 6.34 -24.30
C LEU A 811 -29.84 5.33 -23.51
N ILE A 812 -31.03 5.71 -23.02
CA ILE A 812 -31.94 4.78 -22.32
C ILE A 812 -32.26 3.57 -23.21
N CYS A 813 -32.59 3.79 -24.49
CA CYS A 813 -32.87 2.70 -25.43
C CYS A 813 -31.66 1.77 -25.62
N GLN A 814 -30.47 2.35 -25.75
CA GLN A 814 -29.21 1.61 -25.92
C GLN A 814 -28.85 0.77 -24.69
N TYR A 815 -28.98 1.33 -23.49
CA TYR A 815 -28.74 0.63 -22.23
C TYR A 815 -29.79 -0.45 -21.98
N GLU A 816 -31.05 -0.21 -22.34
CA GLU A 816 -32.11 -1.21 -22.26
C GLU A 816 -31.83 -2.41 -23.18
N TYR A 817 -31.40 -2.14 -24.43
CA TYR A 817 -30.98 -3.18 -25.37
C TYR A 817 -29.79 -3.99 -24.83
N ALA A 818 -28.75 -3.31 -24.32
CA ALA A 818 -27.57 -3.97 -23.77
C ALA A 818 -27.93 -4.86 -22.57
N ALA A 819 -28.75 -4.37 -21.64
CA ALA A 819 -29.22 -5.15 -20.49
C ALA A 819 -30.05 -6.36 -20.93
N ALA A 820 -30.95 -6.20 -21.90
CA ALA A 820 -31.74 -7.30 -22.46
C ALA A 820 -30.85 -8.38 -23.11
N ALA A 821 -29.82 -7.95 -23.85
CA ALA A 821 -28.86 -8.83 -24.49
C ALA A 821 -28.04 -9.62 -23.46
N PHE A 822 -27.59 -8.98 -22.39
CA PHE A 822 -26.86 -9.66 -21.30
C PHE A 822 -27.71 -10.64 -20.50
N ILE A 823 -28.98 -10.31 -20.22
CA ILE A 823 -29.91 -11.23 -19.57
C ILE A 823 -30.11 -12.50 -20.43
N LYS A 824 -30.30 -12.34 -21.74
CA LYS A 824 -30.43 -13.47 -22.66
C LYS A 824 -29.20 -14.40 -22.65
N VAL A 825 -28.00 -13.82 -22.57
CA VAL A 825 -26.76 -14.59 -22.43
C VAL A 825 -26.72 -15.36 -21.10
N ALA A 826 -27.22 -14.76 -20.02
CA ALA A 826 -27.23 -15.39 -18.70
C ALA A 826 -28.29 -16.51 -18.56
N GLU A 827 -29.41 -16.40 -19.29
CA GLU A 827 -30.45 -17.45 -19.34
C GLU A 827 -30.00 -18.69 -20.15
N ASP A 828 -29.01 -18.55 -21.03
CA ASP A 828 -28.44 -19.64 -21.81
C ASP A 828 -27.53 -20.54 -20.96
N ALA A 829 -28.10 -21.56 -20.28
CA ALA A 829 -27.32 -22.56 -19.54
C ALA A 829 -26.49 -23.47 -20.48
N TYR A 830 -25.20 -23.68 -20.19
CA TYR A 830 -24.31 -24.53 -21.00
C TYR A 830 -23.55 -25.57 -20.15
N PRO A 831 -23.34 -26.80 -20.65
CA PRO A 831 -22.45 -27.76 -20.01
C PRO A 831 -20.98 -27.32 -20.10
N ALA A 832 -20.22 -27.49 -19.02
CA ALA A 832 -18.80 -27.16 -18.97
C ALA A 832 -18.01 -27.99 -20.00
N GLY A 833 -17.29 -27.34 -20.94
CA GLY A 833 -16.28 -28.03 -21.77
C GLY A 833 -16.18 -27.67 -23.27
N SER A 834 -17.08 -26.86 -23.85
CA SER A 834 -16.96 -26.44 -25.27
C SER A 834 -17.02 -24.92 -25.42
N HIS A 835 -15.85 -24.29 -25.47
CA HIS A 835 -15.72 -22.83 -25.63
C HIS A 835 -15.57 -22.46 -27.11
N SER A 836 -16.66 -22.28 -27.85
CA SER A 836 -16.64 -21.44 -29.05
C SER A 836 -16.33 -20.00 -28.63
N PRO A 837 -15.53 -19.21 -29.39
CA PRO A 837 -15.25 -17.83 -29.03
C PRO A 837 -16.54 -17.00 -28.94
N PHE A 838 -16.65 -16.16 -27.91
CA PHE A 838 -17.84 -15.37 -27.55
C PHE A 838 -18.45 -14.58 -28.73
N SER A 839 -17.58 -14.07 -29.61
CA SER A 839 -17.96 -13.30 -30.80
C SER A 839 -18.70 -14.11 -31.87
N GLN A 840 -18.48 -15.42 -31.95
CA GLN A 840 -19.18 -16.30 -32.88
C GLN A 840 -20.54 -16.74 -32.33
N LYS A 841 -20.67 -16.87 -31.00
CA LYS A 841 -21.91 -17.33 -30.35
C LYS A 841 -22.96 -16.23 -30.18
N TYR A 842 -22.55 -15.00 -29.87
CA TYR A 842 -23.46 -13.86 -29.68
C TYR A 842 -23.16 -12.73 -30.68
N PRO A 843 -23.44 -12.96 -31.99
CA PRO A 843 -23.13 -11.99 -33.04
C PRO A 843 -23.91 -10.67 -32.85
N PHE A 844 -25.11 -10.71 -32.26
CA PHE A 844 -25.91 -9.52 -31.97
C PHE A 844 -25.24 -8.56 -30.96
N ILE A 845 -24.50 -9.08 -29.97
CA ILE A 845 -23.72 -8.25 -29.02
C ILE A 845 -22.44 -7.75 -29.68
N ALA A 846 -21.72 -8.65 -30.38
CA ALA A 846 -20.48 -8.29 -31.05
C ALA A 846 -20.71 -7.22 -32.14
N ASN A 847 -21.81 -7.33 -32.89
CA ASN A 847 -22.20 -6.36 -33.91
C ASN A 847 -22.67 -5.05 -33.29
N TYR A 848 -23.42 -5.07 -32.19
CA TYR A 848 -23.79 -3.86 -31.46
C TYR A 848 -22.57 -3.06 -30.99
N PHE A 849 -21.58 -3.70 -30.35
CA PHE A 849 -20.38 -3.00 -29.93
C PHE A 849 -19.49 -2.55 -31.10
N LYS A 850 -19.53 -3.25 -32.25
CA LYS A 850 -18.78 -2.89 -33.46
C LYS A 850 -19.42 -1.75 -34.26
N THR A 851 -20.74 -1.75 -34.39
CA THR A 851 -21.48 -0.91 -35.36
C THR A 851 -22.46 0.06 -34.70
N GLY A 852 -22.82 -0.14 -33.43
CA GLY A 852 -23.85 0.65 -32.73
C GLY A 852 -25.29 0.26 -33.09
N ILE A 853 -25.49 -0.72 -33.97
CA ILE A 853 -26.82 -1.12 -34.47
C ILE A 853 -27.48 -2.08 -33.48
N MET A 854 -28.69 -1.77 -33.04
CA MET A 854 -29.52 -2.63 -32.19
C MET A 854 -30.23 -3.70 -33.03
N ASP A 855 -30.13 -4.96 -32.62
CA ASP A 855 -30.77 -6.10 -33.29
C ASP A 855 -32.22 -6.28 -32.81
N PRO A 856 -33.24 -6.34 -33.71
CA PRO A 856 -34.65 -6.49 -33.32
C PRO A 856 -34.96 -7.82 -32.63
N THR A 857 -34.06 -8.81 -32.64
CA THR A 857 -34.23 -10.10 -31.96
C THR A 857 -34.13 -10.03 -30.44
N VAL A 858 -33.70 -8.90 -29.88
CA VAL A 858 -33.64 -8.63 -28.44
C VAL A 858 -34.84 -7.76 -28.03
N LYS A 859 -35.77 -8.32 -27.25
CA LYS A 859 -36.98 -7.59 -26.80
C LYS A 859 -36.61 -6.47 -25.80
N SER A 860 -36.75 -5.22 -26.23
CA SER A 860 -36.81 -4.05 -25.35
C SER A 860 -38.20 -3.40 -25.41
N HIS A 861 -38.62 -2.75 -24.34
CA HIS A 861 -39.95 -2.18 -24.19
C HIS A 861 -40.17 -0.91 -25.05
N GLU A 862 -39.10 -0.22 -25.47
CA GLU A 862 -39.18 1.03 -26.23
C GLU A 862 -39.05 0.91 -27.75
N ILE A 863 -38.69 -0.27 -28.30
CA ILE A 863 -38.46 -0.44 -29.76
C ILE A 863 -39.76 -0.34 -30.61
N ASN A 864 -40.95 -0.31 -30.01
CA ASN A 864 -42.21 -0.26 -30.77
C ASN A 864 -42.65 1.13 -31.25
N GLY A 865 -41.79 2.16 -31.16
CA GLY A 865 -42.08 3.51 -31.65
C GLY A 865 -40.98 4.08 -32.54
N SER A 866 -41.15 3.97 -33.86
CA SER A 866 -40.53 4.79 -34.92
C SER A 866 -39.13 5.38 -34.68
N SER A 867 -38.07 4.62 -34.97
CA SER A 867 -36.83 5.16 -35.56
C SER A 867 -36.03 4.04 -36.22
N LYS A 868 -36.41 3.69 -37.45
CA LYS A 868 -35.47 3.09 -38.40
C LYS A 868 -34.45 4.17 -38.74
N GLU A 869 -33.18 3.78 -38.72
CA GLU A 869 -32.04 4.58 -39.21
C GLU A 869 -31.81 5.90 -38.46
N ASN A 870 -31.17 5.82 -37.30
CA ASN A 870 -30.27 6.90 -36.90
C ASN A 870 -28.96 6.27 -36.42
N ASN A 871 -27.87 6.68 -37.08
CA ASN A 871 -26.50 6.34 -36.72
C ASN A 871 -26.13 7.14 -35.45
N VAL A 872 -26.63 6.70 -34.29
CA VAL A 872 -26.47 7.45 -33.03
C VAL A 872 -25.32 6.89 -32.19
N GLY A 873 -24.54 7.81 -31.63
CA GLY A 873 -23.34 7.64 -30.81
C GLY A 873 -23.19 6.31 -30.06
N ARG A 874 -21.98 5.79 -30.13
CA ARG A 874 -21.55 4.49 -29.60
C ARG A 874 -21.39 4.54 -28.07
N ILE A 875 -21.92 3.54 -27.34
CA ILE A 875 -21.44 3.26 -25.98
C ILE A 875 -20.06 2.63 -26.11
N GLY A 876 -19.01 3.41 -25.87
CA GLY A 876 -17.64 2.86 -25.82
C GLY A 876 -17.49 1.92 -24.64
N TRP A 877 -16.68 0.86 -24.79
CA TRP A 877 -16.32 -0.05 -23.67
C TRP A 877 -15.78 0.70 -22.44
N LYS A 878 -15.13 1.86 -22.64
CA LYS A 878 -14.68 2.76 -21.57
C LYS A 878 -15.82 3.37 -20.72
N ALA A 879 -17.04 3.49 -21.24
CA ALA A 879 -18.19 4.01 -20.49
C ALA A 879 -18.87 2.94 -19.60
N ILE A 880 -18.55 1.66 -19.83
CA ILE A 880 -19.03 0.50 -19.05
C ILE A 880 -17.98 0.07 -18.01
N ARG A 881 -16.71 0.41 -18.24
CA ARG A 881 -15.63 0.21 -17.28
C ARG A 881 -15.79 1.23 -16.13
N ILE A 882 -16.44 0.79 -15.06
CA ILE A 882 -16.23 1.39 -13.75
C ILE A 882 -14.84 0.89 -13.34
N ASP A 883 -13.83 1.76 -13.46
CA ASP A 883 -12.59 1.55 -12.74
C ASP A 883 -12.97 1.66 -11.24
N VAL A 884 -13.01 0.50 -10.58
CA VAL A 884 -13.08 0.38 -9.12
C VAL A 884 -11.67 0.58 -8.58
#